data_AF-A0A523BMF8-F1
#
_entry.id   AF-A0A523BMF8-F1
#
_cell.length_a   1.000
_cell.length_b   1.000
_cell.length_c   1.000
_cell.angle_alpha   90.00
_cell.angle_beta   90.00
_cell.angle_gamma   90.00
#
_symmetry.space_group_name_H-M   'P 1'
#
loop_
_entity.id
_entity.type
_entity.pdbx_description
1 polymer ?
#
loop_
_entity_poly.entity_id
_entity_poly.type
_entity_poly.pdbx_seq_one_letter_code
_entity_poly.pdbx_strand_id
1 'polypeptide(L)'
;MRTYQKAVLITAVIIVIVIVIMRLPEALRPSEAPKPTAQSNISQNPEISLSWEPIRIVNDKIYDIRVEIKVKNANQLKWLKIKLIPVEYDYFISSYGMRQEDYSAVFPNESIRSVDLQPGREEISVNFTNLAGGREYIISAEGEDSAGRILKEEIKTPYIRQYENVAKQDNILVGAYYYPWYSPSKHWQEGHMNTPLLGLYDSRDPIVISKHIDWATGHGIDFFIISWWGPGSFEDLTIKEHFLKNPLIPNIKFAILYESVGRLKVENGEISMEGNRQILLNDLSYLMETYFNSPYYLKINNKPAVVIYLSRIFRDLSLGDLRDKVYLIGDLVYWQDPRSESRIADYDAVTSYNMHTSVQDILNNFEYNVDKKYDEWLNLCSKTGKGFMPSALPGFDDRAVRKGNIPLPRSPERFKRQLEIARSHANLMMVITTFNEWHENTQIEPSREEGMRYLQELSSYLGLQREALTEKRDLYLFKAGATHYEVRLLPENIRLIYLEPDMWQGNSDVYPLAGGRRVGHHWSQFLMLSPGKWLTDRVESEGEFLIDFKVLKSSGKLVAYSGKWGFRDYFVTTAVHYIWADDEFLYRYVKTNLTVLRDIPDPVGAIWVELMNDPDYYATAVSKTEKGLITYDMHGVTGHALKEYTLGIYGWIALINPLSSDVRGSPALILVRSSQKAHPTVCNCPNVDNIEIHMLGDEIRMLKKGDYFELHYLLIVSNKPNSYSWIDEAIKRAIPMIELIDKGELP
;
A
#
# COMPACT_ATOMS: atom_id res chain seq x y z
N MET A 1 -24.26 -46.69 -16.24
CA MET A 1 -24.43 -47.86 -17.12
C MET A 1 -25.02 -47.57 -18.52
N ARG A 2 -25.77 -46.49 -18.77
CA ARG A 2 -26.33 -46.23 -20.12
C ARG A 2 -25.37 -45.62 -21.16
N THR A 3 -24.20 -45.13 -20.75
CA THR A 3 -23.20 -44.55 -21.68
C THR A 3 -22.27 -45.60 -22.30
N TYR A 4 -22.02 -46.71 -21.58
CA TYR A 4 -21.17 -47.80 -22.06
C TYR A 4 -21.84 -48.67 -23.14
N GLN A 5 -23.17 -48.80 -23.12
CA GLN A 5 -23.91 -49.58 -24.13
C GLN A 5 -24.00 -48.88 -25.51
N LYS A 6 -23.88 -47.55 -25.58
CA LYS A 6 -23.88 -46.81 -26.87
C LYS A 6 -22.56 -46.93 -27.63
N ALA A 7 -21.43 -46.98 -26.92
CA ALA A 7 -20.10 -47.13 -27.55
C ALA A 7 -19.94 -48.51 -28.20
N VAL A 8 -20.41 -49.57 -27.52
CA VAL A 8 -20.32 -50.95 -28.03
C VAL A 8 -21.18 -51.17 -29.29
N LEU A 9 -22.34 -50.48 -29.39
CA LEU A 9 -23.22 -50.59 -30.56
C LEU A 9 -22.62 -49.93 -31.82
N ILE A 10 -21.91 -48.81 -31.67
CA ILE A 10 -21.28 -48.09 -32.79
C ILE A 10 -20.09 -48.88 -33.34
N THR A 11 -19.27 -49.46 -32.46
CA THR A 11 -18.14 -50.30 -32.87
C THR A 11 -18.60 -51.58 -33.57
N ALA A 12 -19.71 -52.20 -33.12
CA ALA A 12 -20.28 -53.37 -33.78
C ALA A 12 -20.80 -53.07 -35.19
N VAL A 13 -21.42 -51.90 -35.42
CA VAL A 13 -21.92 -51.49 -36.76
C VAL A 13 -20.76 -51.26 -37.74
N ILE A 14 -19.65 -50.65 -37.30
CA ILE A 14 -18.48 -50.41 -38.15
C ILE A 14 -17.82 -51.73 -38.56
N ILE A 15 -17.70 -52.69 -37.64
CA ILE A 15 -17.12 -54.00 -37.93
C ILE A 15 -17.98 -54.80 -38.92
N VAL A 16 -19.31 -54.71 -38.81
CA VAL A 16 -20.23 -55.37 -39.77
C VAL A 16 -20.11 -54.75 -41.17
N ILE A 17 -19.96 -53.42 -41.29
CA ILE A 17 -19.78 -52.75 -42.60
C ILE A 17 -18.47 -53.19 -43.28
N VAL A 18 -17.38 -53.29 -42.52
CA VAL A 18 -16.07 -53.73 -43.05
C VAL A 18 -16.11 -55.18 -43.51
N ILE A 19 -16.80 -56.06 -42.76
CA ILE A 19 -16.94 -57.48 -43.12
C ILE A 19 -17.83 -57.66 -44.37
N VAL A 20 -18.86 -56.81 -44.55
CA VAL A 20 -19.72 -56.84 -45.75
C VAL A 20 -18.95 -56.37 -47.00
N ILE A 21 -18.10 -55.35 -46.89
CA ILE A 21 -17.26 -54.88 -48.01
C ILE A 21 -16.23 -55.93 -48.42
N MET A 22 -15.68 -56.69 -47.47
CA MET A 22 -14.69 -57.73 -47.74
C MET A 22 -15.25 -59.01 -48.36
N ARG A 23 -16.58 -59.21 -48.39
CA ARG A 23 -17.24 -60.40 -48.97
C ARG A 23 -17.84 -60.17 -50.37
N LEU A 24 -17.64 -59.00 -50.98
CA LEU A 24 -18.10 -58.75 -52.35
C LEU A 24 -17.16 -59.42 -53.39
N PRO A 25 -17.69 -60.09 -54.44
CA PRO A 25 -16.89 -60.66 -55.51
C PRO A 25 -16.06 -59.62 -56.27
N GLU A 26 -14.88 -60.02 -56.73
CA GLU A 26 -13.83 -59.17 -57.31
C GLU A 26 -14.21 -58.34 -58.56
N ALA A 27 -15.36 -58.63 -59.18
CA ALA A 27 -15.85 -57.98 -60.40
C ALA A 27 -16.57 -56.62 -60.19
N LEU A 28 -16.72 -56.15 -58.94
CA LEU A 28 -17.31 -54.84 -58.62
C LEU A 28 -16.30 -53.85 -57.99
N ARG A 29 -15.00 -54.14 -58.08
CA ARG A 29 -13.94 -53.19 -57.70
C ARG A 29 -13.67 -52.21 -58.86
N PRO A 30 -13.79 -50.89 -58.68
CA PRO A 30 -13.43 -49.91 -59.71
C PRO A 30 -11.93 -49.97 -60.06
N SER A 31 -11.61 -49.95 -61.35
CA SER A 31 -10.26 -50.01 -61.93
C SER A 31 -9.52 -48.67 -61.90
N GLU A 32 -8.18 -48.73 -61.80
CA GLU A 32 -7.25 -47.59 -61.77
C GLU A 32 -7.38 -46.65 -62.99
N ALA A 33 -7.55 -45.36 -62.70
CA ALA A 33 -7.39 -44.27 -63.65
C ALA A 33 -5.92 -43.75 -63.65
N PRO A 34 -5.45 -43.11 -64.74
CA PRO A 34 -4.04 -42.75 -64.91
C PRO A 34 -3.57 -41.72 -63.88
N LYS A 35 -2.29 -41.81 -63.48
CA LYS A 35 -1.60 -40.90 -62.56
C LYS A 35 -1.95 -39.42 -62.83
N PRO A 36 -2.53 -38.69 -61.85
CA PRO A 36 -2.46 -37.24 -61.84
C PRO A 36 -1.01 -36.85 -61.49
N THR A 37 -0.38 -36.14 -62.41
CA THR A 37 0.76 -35.25 -62.14
C THR A 37 0.56 -34.49 -60.83
N ALA A 38 1.57 -34.53 -59.96
CA ALA A 38 1.80 -33.67 -58.80
C ALA A 38 0.58 -32.84 -58.35
N GLN A 39 -0.32 -33.44 -57.56
CA GLN A 39 -1.19 -32.63 -56.73
C GLN A 39 -0.30 -31.91 -55.72
N SER A 40 -0.35 -30.58 -55.81
CA SER A 40 0.30 -29.61 -54.96
C SER A 40 0.37 -30.08 -53.52
N ASN A 41 1.54 -29.91 -52.89
CA ASN A 41 1.60 -29.65 -51.45
C ASN A 41 0.52 -28.60 -51.15
N ILE A 42 -0.62 -29.03 -50.63
CA ILE A 42 -1.54 -28.11 -49.97
C ILE A 42 -0.76 -27.71 -48.73
N SER A 43 0.01 -26.63 -48.89
CA SER A 43 0.67 -25.90 -47.83
C SER A 43 -0.37 -25.70 -46.74
N GLN A 44 -0.35 -26.52 -45.70
CA GLN A 44 -1.26 -26.33 -44.58
C GLN A 44 -0.94 -24.96 -43.99
N ASN A 45 -1.97 -24.13 -43.83
CA ASN A 45 -1.78 -22.78 -43.33
C ASN A 45 -1.14 -22.82 -41.94
N PRO A 46 -0.29 -21.85 -41.60
CA PRO A 46 0.19 -21.73 -40.23
C PRO A 46 -0.98 -21.51 -39.25
N GLU A 47 -0.90 -22.15 -38.09
CA GLU A 47 -1.91 -22.07 -37.01
C GLU A 47 -1.18 -21.77 -35.70
N ILE A 48 -1.64 -20.76 -34.96
CA ILE A 48 -1.08 -20.35 -33.68
C ILE A 48 -1.99 -20.83 -32.57
N SER A 49 -1.42 -21.36 -31.49
CA SER A 49 -2.12 -21.66 -30.25
C SER A 49 -1.32 -21.15 -29.06
N LEU A 50 -2.03 -20.71 -28.03
CA LEU A 50 -1.47 -20.08 -26.84
C LEU A 50 -1.86 -20.81 -25.57
N SER A 51 -0.93 -20.85 -24.62
CA SER A 51 -1.21 -21.18 -23.23
C SER A 51 -0.29 -20.37 -22.33
N TRP A 52 -0.62 -20.27 -21.05
CA TRP A 52 0.21 -19.58 -20.08
C TRP A 52 0.12 -20.23 -18.71
N GLU A 53 1.14 -20.02 -17.90
CA GLU A 53 1.19 -20.45 -16.51
C GLU A 53 1.89 -19.40 -15.64
N PRO A 54 1.51 -19.26 -14.35
CA PRO A 54 2.27 -18.46 -13.40
C PRO A 54 3.58 -19.15 -13.07
N ILE A 55 4.69 -18.40 -13.05
CA ILE A 55 6.03 -18.91 -12.72
C ILE A 55 6.65 -18.27 -11.48
N ARG A 56 6.12 -17.13 -11.01
CA ARG A 56 6.45 -16.54 -9.71
C ARG A 56 5.17 -16.07 -9.02
N ILE A 57 4.85 -16.71 -7.91
CA ILE A 57 3.72 -16.35 -7.05
C ILE A 57 4.26 -16.06 -5.66
N VAL A 58 3.88 -14.93 -5.09
CA VAL A 58 4.16 -14.60 -3.69
C VAL A 58 2.82 -14.26 -3.05
N ASN A 59 2.45 -14.98 -1.99
CA ASN A 59 1.20 -14.75 -1.25
C ASN A 59 -0.03 -14.56 -2.17
N ASP A 60 -0.32 -15.55 -3.02
CA ASP A 60 -1.41 -15.53 -4.02
C ASP A 60 -1.28 -14.48 -5.15
N LYS A 61 -0.32 -13.53 -5.11
CA LYS A 61 -0.06 -12.59 -6.21
C LYS A 61 0.87 -13.20 -7.24
N ILE A 62 0.43 -13.21 -8.50
CA ILE A 62 1.25 -13.61 -9.66
C ILE A 62 2.10 -12.41 -10.08
N TYR A 63 3.41 -12.53 -9.95
CA TYR A 63 4.35 -11.52 -10.43
C TYR A 63 4.90 -11.84 -11.81
N ASP A 64 5.07 -13.12 -12.13
CA ASP A 64 5.69 -13.54 -13.39
C ASP A 64 4.85 -14.64 -14.02
N ILE A 65 4.65 -14.57 -15.34
CA ILE A 65 3.99 -15.59 -16.15
C ILE A 65 4.91 -16.08 -17.27
N ARG A 66 4.77 -17.35 -17.63
CA ARG A 66 5.31 -17.92 -18.86
C ARG A 66 4.18 -18.11 -19.86
N VAL A 67 4.43 -17.70 -21.10
CA VAL A 67 3.53 -17.88 -22.24
C VAL A 67 4.17 -18.89 -23.18
N GLU A 68 3.45 -19.95 -23.48
CA GLU A 68 3.82 -20.98 -24.43
C GLU A 68 3.03 -20.78 -25.73
N ILE A 69 3.77 -20.69 -26.83
CA ILE A 69 3.25 -20.42 -28.16
C ILE A 69 3.58 -21.64 -29.01
N LYS A 70 2.54 -22.28 -29.55
CA LYS A 70 2.71 -23.39 -30.49
C LYS A 70 2.23 -22.97 -31.86
N VAL A 71 3.12 -23.11 -32.85
CA VAL A 71 2.89 -22.73 -34.23
C VAL A 71 3.02 -23.94 -35.13
N LYS A 72 1.90 -24.42 -35.68
CA LYS A 72 1.96 -25.43 -36.75
C LYS A 72 2.40 -24.78 -38.04
N ASN A 73 3.20 -25.50 -38.84
CA ASN A 73 3.74 -25.00 -40.11
C ASN A 73 4.52 -23.67 -39.97
N ALA A 74 5.28 -23.52 -38.87
CA ALA A 74 5.97 -22.28 -38.51
C ALA A 74 6.89 -21.70 -39.58
N ASN A 75 7.41 -22.54 -40.48
CA ASN A 75 8.27 -22.12 -41.61
C ASN A 75 7.55 -21.24 -42.64
N GLN A 76 6.21 -21.20 -42.61
CA GLN A 76 5.41 -20.35 -43.50
C GLN A 76 5.15 -18.95 -42.91
N LEU A 77 5.58 -18.66 -41.68
CA LEU A 77 5.47 -17.32 -41.10
C LEU A 77 6.62 -16.43 -41.56
N LYS A 78 6.30 -15.19 -41.94
CA LYS A 78 7.27 -14.12 -42.20
C LYS A 78 7.73 -13.46 -40.90
N TRP A 79 6.80 -13.25 -39.98
CA TRP A 79 7.06 -12.67 -38.66
C TRP A 79 6.03 -13.19 -37.65
N LEU A 80 6.42 -13.18 -36.38
CA LEU A 80 5.58 -13.53 -35.25
C LEU A 80 5.90 -12.58 -34.09
N LYS A 81 4.87 -12.10 -33.40
CA LYS A 81 4.98 -11.20 -32.26
C LYS A 81 4.01 -11.64 -31.17
N ILE A 82 4.49 -11.64 -29.93
CA ILE A 82 3.63 -11.81 -28.75
C ILE A 82 3.51 -10.48 -28.02
N LYS A 83 2.30 -10.17 -27.53
CA LYS A 83 2.01 -8.99 -26.72
C LYS A 83 1.34 -9.42 -25.42
N LEU A 84 1.69 -8.77 -24.33
CA LEU A 84 0.93 -8.75 -23.09
C LEU A 84 0.29 -7.38 -22.96
N ILE A 85 -1.04 -7.34 -23.05
CA ILE A 85 -1.84 -6.13 -23.10
C ILE A 85 -2.64 -6.04 -21.80
N PRO A 86 -2.35 -5.08 -20.91
CA PRO A 86 -3.19 -4.86 -19.74
C PRO A 86 -4.59 -4.43 -20.18
N VAL A 87 -5.63 -5.03 -19.59
CA VAL A 87 -7.01 -4.62 -19.86
C VAL A 87 -7.27 -3.29 -19.17
N GLU A 88 -7.86 -2.35 -19.91
CA GLU A 88 -8.33 -1.08 -19.37
C GLU A 88 -9.84 -1.16 -19.07
N TYR A 89 -10.23 -0.50 -17.98
CA TYR A 89 -11.58 -0.50 -17.44
C TYR A 89 -12.17 0.91 -17.48
N ASP A 90 -12.01 1.62 -18.61
CA ASP A 90 -12.51 2.99 -18.83
C ASP A 90 -14.02 3.13 -18.55
N TYR A 91 -14.77 2.02 -18.57
CA TYR A 91 -16.19 2.03 -18.23
C TYR A 91 -16.46 2.39 -16.76
N PHE A 92 -15.51 2.25 -15.83
CA PHE A 92 -15.66 2.78 -14.48
C PHE A 92 -15.83 4.30 -14.50
N ILE A 93 -15.16 4.98 -15.44
CA ILE A 93 -15.26 6.43 -15.63
C ILE A 93 -16.59 6.76 -16.30
N SER A 94 -16.91 6.09 -17.41
CA SER A 94 -18.11 6.42 -18.20
C SER A 94 -19.43 5.95 -17.59
N SER A 95 -19.43 4.85 -16.83
CA SER A 95 -20.63 4.19 -16.33
C SER A 95 -20.83 4.34 -14.81
N TYR A 96 -19.74 4.35 -14.04
CA TYR A 96 -19.79 4.52 -12.58
C TYR A 96 -19.36 5.93 -12.13
N GLY A 97 -18.96 6.78 -13.07
CA GLY A 97 -18.59 8.16 -12.80
C GLY A 97 -17.28 8.31 -12.03
N MET A 98 -16.40 7.29 -12.00
CA MET A 98 -15.02 7.40 -11.49
C MET A 98 -14.31 8.59 -12.13
N ARG A 99 -13.50 9.33 -11.37
CA ARG A 99 -12.73 10.45 -11.94
C ARG A 99 -11.52 9.92 -12.70
N GLN A 100 -11.16 10.56 -13.80
CA GLN A 100 -10.02 10.15 -14.62
C GLN A 100 -8.71 10.14 -13.81
N GLU A 101 -8.52 11.12 -12.93
CA GLU A 101 -7.36 11.23 -12.06
C GLU A 101 -7.26 10.11 -11.00
N ASP A 102 -8.37 9.49 -10.63
CA ASP A 102 -8.42 8.38 -9.65
C ASP A 102 -8.06 7.03 -10.29
N TYR A 103 -8.16 6.94 -11.63
CA TYR A 103 -8.05 5.67 -12.35
C TYR A 103 -6.75 4.94 -12.06
N SER A 104 -5.60 5.64 -12.13
CA SER A 104 -4.28 5.04 -11.92
C SER A 104 -4.02 4.61 -10.47
N ALA A 105 -4.74 5.20 -9.49
CA ALA A 105 -4.65 4.79 -8.09
C ALA A 105 -5.39 3.47 -7.84
N VAL A 106 -6.47 3.21 -8.59
CA VAL A 106 -7.25 1.96 -8.52
C VAL A 106 -6.66 0.89 -9.42
N PHE A 107 -6.32 1.23 -10.66
CA PHE A 107 -5.81 0.34 -11.68
C PHE A 107 -4.40 0.80 -12.08
N PRO A 108 -3.33 0.23 -11.48
CA PRO A 108 -1.96 0.71 -11.70
C PRO A 108 -1.55 0.71 -13.16
N ASN A 109 -0.97 1.81 -13.63
CA ASN A 109 -0.55 1.93 -15.03
C ASN A 109 0.46 0.84 -15.40
N GLU A 110 0.19 0.15 -16.50
CA GLU A 110 1.12 -0.82 -17.06
C GLU A 110 1.16 -0.65 -18.58
N SER A 111 2.35 -0.70 -19.17
CA SER A 111 2.50 -0.56 -20.62
C SER A 111 2.30 -1.90 -21.32
N ILE A 112 1.85 -1.85 -22.57
CA ILE A 112 1.85 -3.02 -23.46
C ILE A 112 3.29 -3.49 -23.61
N ARG A 113 3.54 -4.75 -23.29
CA ARG A 113 4.83 -5.40 -23.50
C ARG A 113 4.77 -6.28 -24.72
N SER A 114 5.78 -6.20 -25.57
CA SER A 114 5.83 -6.98 -26.81
C SER A 114 7.20 -7.62 -27.00
N VAL A 115 7.21 -8.79 -27.62
CA VAL A 115 8.42 -9.52 -27.98
C VAL A 115 8.28 -10.00 -29.43
N ASP A 116 9.22 -9.57 -30.28
CA ASP A 116 9.34 -10.09 -31.64
C ASP A 116 10.02 -11.47 -31.60
N LEU A 117 9.41 -12.45 -32.28
CA LEU A 117 9.82 -13.84 -32.24
C LEU A 117 10.34 -14.28 -33.61
N GLN A 118 11.40 -15.09 -33.59
CA GLN A 118 11.96 -15.69 -34.80
C GLN A 118 10.97 -16.70 -35.39
N PRO A 119 10.56 -16.56 -36.67
CA PRO A 119 9.73 -17.55 -37.35
C PRO A 119 10.43 -18.91 -37.50
N GLY A 120 9.67 -19.95 -37.88
CA GLY A 120 10.22 -21.28 -38.15
C GLY A 120 10.39 -22.19 -36.94
N ARG A 121 10.14 -21.72 -35.72
CA ARG A 121 10.07 -22.57 -34.52
C ARG A 121 8.63 -22.97 -34.22
N GLU A 122 8.40 -24.25 -33.98
CA GLU A 122 7.06 -24.78 -33.66
C GLU A 122 6.65 -24.54 -32.21
N GLU A 123 7.60 -24.44 -31.28
CA GLU A 123 7.34 -24.18 -29.86
C GLU A 123 8.25 -23.05 -29.36
N ILE A 124 7.64 -22.04 -28.73
CA ILE A 124 8.33 -20.84 -28.24
C ILE A 124 7.76 -20.46 -26.87
N SER A 125 8.65 -20.28 -25.89
CA SER A 125 8.31 -19.81 -24.55
C SER A 125 8.78 -18.37 -24.33
N VAL A 126 7.91 -17.53 -23.77
CA VAL A 126 8.21 -16.13 -23.44
C VAL A 126 7.77 -15.83 -22.01
N ASN A 127 8.66 -15.25 -21.21
CA ASN A 127 8.33 -14.84 -19.84
C ASN A 127 7.98 -13.35 -19.78
N PHE A 128 6.89 -13.02 -19.09
CA PHE A 128 6.58 -11.65 -18.68
C PHE A 128 6.70 -11.57 -17.16
N THR A 129 7.63 -10.74 -16.68
CA THR A 129 7.98 -10.64 -15.25
C THR A 129 7.54 -9.32 -14.63
N ASN A 130 7.42 -9.27 -13.31
CA ASN A 130 7.04 -8.09 -12.53
C ASN A 130 5.71 -7.44 -12.98
N LEU A 131 4.65 -8.24 -13.15
CA LEU A 131 3.30 -7.74 -13.39
C LEU A 131 2.87 -6.83 -12.23
N ALA A 132 2.30 -5.66 -12.52
CA ALA A 132 1.75 -4.80 -11.48
C ALA A 132 0.50 -5.45 -10.85
N GLY A 133 -0.33 -6.06 -11.70
CA GLY A 133 -1.62 -6.64 -11.35
C GLY A 133 -2.69 -5.59 -11.15
N GLY A 134 -3.74 -5.98 -10.43
CA GLY A 134 -4.93 -5.17 -10.23
C GLY A 134 -5.89 -5.18 -11.41
N ARG A 135 -5.67 -6.09 -12.37
CA ARG A 135 -6.35 -6.15 -13.67
C ARG A 135 -6.16 -7.51 -14.33
N GLU A 136 -6.94 -7.77 -15.37
CA GLU A 136 -6.72 -8.85 -16.31
C GLU A 136 -5.74 -8.41 -17.41
N TYR A 137 -5.17 -9.38 -18.13
CA TYR A 137 -4.30 -9.15 -19.28
C TYR A 137 -4.79 -9.97 -20.48
N ILE A 138 -4.62 -9.43 -21.68
CA ILE A 138 -4.78 -10.14 -22.94
C ILE A 138 -3.38 -10.53 -23.43
N ILE A 139 -3.17 -11.82 -23.61
CA ILE A 139 -1.98 -12.40 -24.22
C ILE A 139 -2.32 -12.61 -25.70
N SER A 140 -1.63 -11.89 -26.57
CA SER A 140 -1.98 -11.79 -27.99
C SER A 140 -0.79 -12.17 -28.87
N ALA A 141 -0.90 -13.25 -29.63
CA ALA A 141 0.07 -13.62 -30.64
C ALA A 141 -0.45 -13.24 -32.02
N GLU A 142 0.36 -12.47 -32.75
CA GLU A 142 0.06 -12.00 -34.10
C GLU A 142 1.21 -12.40 -35.02
N GLY A 143 0.90 -12.86 -36.22
CA GLY A 143 1.89 -13.21 -37.23
C GLY A 143 1.36 -13.03 -38.64
N GLU A 144 2.25 -12.93 -39.62
CA GLU A 144 1.89 -12.90 -41.04
C GLU A 144 2.49 -14.11 -41.75
N ASP A 145 1.70 -14.75 -42.60
CA ASP A 145 2.17 -15.86 -43.41
C ASP A 145 2.83 -15.42 -44.74
N SER A 146 3.41 -16.39 -45.46
CA SER A 146 4.02 -16.16 -46.77
C SER A 146 3.05 -15.62 -47.82
N ALA A 147 1.74 -15.81 -47.64
CA ALA A 147 0.68 -15.31 -48.52
C ALA A 147 0.17 -13.91 -48.13
N GLY A 148 0.71 -13.30 -47.07
CA GLY A 148 0.32 -11.98 -46.58
C GLY A 148 -0.92 -11.97 -45.69
N ARG A 149 -1.37 -13.12 -45.19
CA ARG A 149 -2.50 -13.19 -44.25
C ARG A 149 -2.01 -12.98 -42.84
N ILE A 150 -2.76 -12.19 -42.08
CA ILE A 150 -2.54 -11.98 -40.65
C ILE A 150 -3.26 -13.08 -39.87
N LEU A 151 -2.51 -13.75 -39.01
CA LEU A 151 -2.99 -14.71 -38.02
C LEU A 151 -2.95 -14.03 -36.67
N LYS A 152 -3.98 -14.26 -35.86
CA LYS A 152 -4.09 -13.70 -34.53
C LYS A 152 -4.76 -14.69 -33.61
N GLU A 153 -4.14 -14.95 -32.47
CA GLU A 153 -4.70 -15.76 -31.39
C GLU A 153 -4.57 -15.00 -30.07
N GLU A 154 -5.63 -15.02 -29.27
CA GLU A 154 -5.68 -14.30 -27.99
C GLU A 154 -6.23 -15.17 -26.87
N ILE A 155 -5.62 -15.05 -25.70
CA ILE A 155 -6.16 -15.62 -24.45
C ILE A 155 -6.14 -14.54 -23.37
N LYS A 156 -7.23 -14.47 -22.58
CA LYS A 156 -7.36 -13.53 -21.47
C LYS A 156 -7.00 -14.22 -20.17
N THR A 157 -6.20 -13.58 -19.32
CA THR A 157 -5.96 -14.05 -17.96
C THR A 157 -7.21 -13.79 -17.10
N PRO A 158 -7.42 -14.54 -16.00
CA PRO A 158 -8.28 -14.05 -14.94
C PRO A 158 -7.67 -12.78 -14.33
N TYR A 159 -8.42 -12.14 -13.43
CA TYR A 159 -7.91 -11.00 -12.67
C TYR A 159 -6.64 -11.38 -11.92
N ILE A 160 -5.54 -10.68 -12.19
CA ILE A 160 -4.29 -10.83 -11.46
C ILE A 160 -4.25 -9.76 -10.38
N ARG A 161 -3.98 -10.17 -9.14
CA ARG A 161 -4.00 -9.33 -7.95
C ARG A 161 -2.94 -8.23 -7.97
N GLN A 162 -3.29 -7.04 -7.50
CA GLN A 162 -2.35 -5.94 -7.24
C GLN A 162 -1.60 -6.16 -5.93
N TYR A 163 -2.29 -6.68 -4.91
CA TYR A 163 -1.75 -6.89 -3.59
C TYR A 163 -1.54 -8.37 -3.32
N GLU A 164 -0.40 -8.67 -2.69
CA GLU A 164 -0.18 -9.93 -2.01
C GLU A 164 -1.26 -10.14 -0.96
N ASN A 165 -1.78 -11.35 -0.84
CA ASN A 165 -2.72 -11.74 0.19
C ASN A 165 -1.99 -11.90 1.53
N VAL A 166 -1.97 -10.82 2.30
CA VAL A 166 -1.30 -10.76 3.61
C VAL A 166 -2.22 -11.12 4.78
N ALA A 167 -3.53 -11.27 4.55
CA ALA A 167 -4.48 -11.66 5.61
C ALA A 167 -4.05 -12.94 6.34
N LYS A 168 -3.52 -13.92 5.60
CA LYS A 168 -3.04 -15.19 6.18
C LYS A 168 -1.74 -15.07 6.99
N GLN A 169 -1.11 -13.89 7.07
CA GLN A 169 0.22 -13.72 7.66
C GLN A 169 0.20 -13.27 9.11
N ASP A 170 -0.92 -12.72 9.60
CA ASP A 170 -1.06 -12.39 10.99
C ASP A 170 -1.60 -13.58 11.81
N ASN A 171 -1.68 -13.40 13.13
CA ASN A 171 -2.17 -14.40 14.07
C ASN A 171 -3.58 -14.08 14.61
N ILE A 172 -4.37 -13.26 13.91
CA ILE A 172 -5.72 -12.88 14.32
C ILE A 172 -6.69 -12.93 13.15
N LEU A 173 -7.86 -13.56 13.33
CA LEU A 173 -8.89 -13.48 12.31
C LEU A 173 -9.53 -12.09 12.29
N VAL A 174 -9.40 -11.36 11.19
CA VAL A 174 -10.02 -10.05 10.98
C VAL A 174 -11.17 -10.17 9.98
N GLY A 175 -12.37 -9.89 10.46
CA GLY A 175 -13.58 -9.82 9.64
C GLY A 175 -13.94 -8.39 9.27
N ALA A 176 -14.71 -8.20 8.20
CA ALA A 176 -15.40 -6.94 7.93
C ALA A 176 -16.84 -7.17 7.47
N TYR A 177 -17.77 -6.36 7.97
CA TYR A 177 -19.15 -6.36 7.45
C TYR A 177 -19.16 -5.83 6.01
N TYR A 178 -19.89 -6.51 5.12
CA TYR A 178 -19.87 -6.26 3.68
C TYR A 178 -21.29 -6.24 3.10
N TYR A 179 -21.56 -5.27 2.23
CA TYR A 179 -22.86 -5.00 1.66
C TYR A 179 -22.85 -5.21 0.13
N PRO A 180 -23.54 -6.25 -0.38
CA PRO A 180 -23.53 -6.62 -1.79
C PRO A 180 -24.70 -5.99 -2.57
N TRP A 181 -25.22 -4.84 -2.14
CA TRP A 181 -26.53 -4.33 -2.56
C TRP A 181 -26.49 -3.15 -3.55
N TYR A 182 -25.33 -2.56 -3.80
CA TYR A 182 -25.22 -1.37 -4.63
C TYR A 182 -25.37 -1.70 -6.11
N SER A 183 -26.12 -0.88 -6.84
CA SER A 183 -26.11 -0.84 -8.31
C SER A 183 -26.41 0.58 -8.80
N PRO A 184 -26.11 0.93 -10.05
CA PRO A 184 -26.49 2.23 -10.60
C PRO A 184 -27.98 2.59 -10.47
N SER A 185 -28.86 1.62 -10.18
CA SER A 185 -30.30 1.83 -9.96
C SER A 185 -30.79 1.54 -8.54
N LYS A 186 -29.90 1.17 -7.60
CA LYS A 186 -30.26 0.74 -6.24
C LYS A 186 -29.22 1.24 -5.22
N HIS A 187 -29.68 1.71 -4.07
CA HIS A 187 -28.89 2.26 -2.97
C HIS A 187 -28.18 3.59 -3.25
N TRP A 188 -27.45 3.76 -4.36
CA TRP A 188 -26.65 5.00 -4.54
C TRP A 188 -27.48 6.30 -4.48
N GLN A 189 -28.72 6.28 -4.97
CA GLN A 189 -29.61 7.45 -4.96
C GLN A 189 -30.17 7.80 -3.57
N GLU A 190 -30.01 6.93 -2.58
CA GLU A 190 -30.56 7.13 -1.25
C GLU A 190 -29.73 8.15 -0.45
N GLY A 191 -28.44 8.25 -0.74
CA GLY A 191 -27.51 9.22 -0.14
C GLY A 191 -26.27 8.57 0.46
N HIS A 192 -25.12 9.25 0.34
CA HIS A 192 -23.84 8.84 0.89
C HIS A 192 -22.99 10.10 1.19
N MET A 193 -22.20 10.08 2.27
CA MET A 193 -21.39 11.23 2.67
C MET A 193 -20.08 11.33 1.88
N ASN A 194 -19.43 10.19 1.66
CA ASN A 194 -18.21 10.06 0.86
C ASN A 194 -18.51 9.28 -0.43
N THR A 195 -17.60 9.34 -1.40
CA THR A 195 -17.78 8.71 -2.71
C THR A 195 -16.76 7.59 -2.91
N PRO A 196 -17.17 6.38 -3.35
CA PRO A 196 -16.22 5.30 -3.67
C PRO A 196 -15.18 5.74 -4.69
N LEU A 197 -13.93 5.30 -4.50
CA LEU A 197 -12.87 5.53 -5.46
C LEU A 197 -13.15 4.79 -6.79
N LEU A 198 -13.89 3.68 -6.72
CA LEU A 198 -14.45 2.95 -7.86
C LEU A 198 -15.63 3.67 -8.56
N GLY A 199 -16.10 4.80 -8.05
CA GLY A 199 -17.36 5.41 -8.49
C GLY A 199 -18.59 4.64 -7.98
N LEU A 200 -19.77 5.03 -8.45
CA LEU A 200 -21.06 4.45 -8.05
C LEU A 200 -21.29 3.10 -8.74
N TYR A 201 -20.52 2.11 -8.31
CA TYR A 201 -20.35 0.82 -8.95
C TYR A 201 -21.57 -0.11 -8.86
N ASP A 202 -21.58 -1.17 -9.66
CA ASP A 202 -22.48 -2.31 -9.46
C ASP A 202 -21.78 -3.41 -8.63
N SER A 203 -22.40 -3.83 -7.53
CA SER A 203 -21.89 -4.91 -6.66
C SER A 203 -21.81 -6.27 -7.37
N ARG A 204 -22.45 -6.39 -8.54
CA ARG A 204 -22.42 -7.58 -9.41
C ARG A 204 -21.32 -7.55 -10.46
N ASP A 205 -20.61 -6.44 -10.58
CA ASP A 205 -19.46 -6.33 -11.49
C ASP A 205 -18.31 -7.22 -10.97
N PRO A 206 -17.83 -8.18 -11.78
CA PRO A 206 -16.74 -9.07 -11.36
C PRO A 206 -15.43 -8.33 -11.06
N ILE A 207 -15.15 -7.17 -11.68
CA ILE A 207 -13.95 -6.37 -11.41
C ILE A 207 -14.06 -5.67 -10.06
N VAL A 208 -15.24 -5.16 -9.71
CA VAL A 208 -15.52 -4.58 -8.38
C VAL A 208 -15.31 -5.65 -7.30
N ILE A 209 -15.92 -6.83 -7.46
CA ILE A 209 -15.75 -7.93 -6.51
C ILE A 209 -14.26 -8.33 -6.40
N SER A 210 -13.55 -8.43 -7.53
CA SER A 210 -12.12 -8.76 -7.52
C SER A 210 -11.32 -7.69 -6.77
N LYS A 211 -11.61 -6.41 -7.00
CA LYS A 211 -10.96 -5.29 -6.29
C LYS A 211 -11.25 -5.30 -4.80
N HIS A 212 -12.49 -5.57 -4.39
CA HIS A 212 -12.86 -5.65 -2.98
C HIS A 212 -12.12 -6.80 -2.28
N ILE A 213 -12.08 -7.98 -2.89
CA ILE A 213 -11.34 -9.12 -2.34
C ILE A 213 -9.84 -8.80 -2.29
N ASP A 214 -9.27 -8.23 -3.36
CA ASP A 214 -7.86 -7.88 -3.44
C ASP A 214 -7.46 -6.85 -2.39
N TRP A 215 -8.24 -5.78 -2.24
CA TRP A 215 -8.04 -4.76 -1.22
C TRP A 215 -8.20 -5.31 0.20
N ALA A 216 -9.24 -6.09 0.46
CA ALA A 216 -9.49 -6.65 1.78
C ALA A 216 -8.35 -7.59 2.21
N THR A 217 -8.11 -8.64 1.44
CA THR A 217 -7.08 -9.64 1.77
C THR A 217 -5.66 -9.11 1.64
N GLY A 218 -5.46 -8.07 0.81
CA GLY A 218 -4.20 -7.35 0.67
C GLY A 218 -3.86 -6.40 1.81
N HIS A 219 -4.79 -6.16 2.74
CA HIS A 219 -4.60 -5.28 3.90
C HIS A 219 -4.98 -5.94 5.23
N GLY A 220 -5.09 -7.27 5.26
CA GLY A 220 -5.25 -8.03 6.50
C GLY A 220 -6.67 -8.50 6.81
N ILE A 221 -7.64 -8.40 5.90
CA ILE A 221 -9.01 -8.88 6.14
C ILE A 221 -9.14 -10.32 5.63
N ASP A 222 -9.44 -11.25 6.53
CA ASP A 222 -9.57 -12.69 6.25
C ASP A 222 -10.93 -13.09 5.69
N PHE A 223 -11.98 -12.40 6.14
CA PHE A 223 -13.34 -12.78 5.80
C PHE A 223 -14.32 -11.61 5.76
N PHE A 224 -15.32 -11.74 4.90
CA PHE A 224 -16.49 -10.86 4.90
C PHE A 224 -17.67 -11.46 5.67
N ILE A 225 -18.37 -10.62 6.42
CA ILE A 225 -19.68 -10.91 6.99
C ILE A 225 -20.72 -10.22 6.10
N ILE A 226 -21.34 -10.97 5.20
CA ILE A 226 -22.09 -10.42 4.07
C ILE A 226 -23.57 -10.27 4.39
N SER A 227 -24.11 -9.05 4.24
CA SER A 227 -25.55 -8.75 4.37
C SER A 227 -26.39 -9.62 3.43
N TRP A 228 -27.41 -10.29 3.98
CA TRP A 228 -28.28 -11.21 3.26
C TRP A 228 -29.75 -11.01 3.64
N TRP A 229 -30.60 -10.86 2.62
CA TRP A 229 -31.99 -10.42 2.73
C TRP A 229 -33.05 -11.48 2.33
N GLY A 230 -32.64 -12.73 2.12
CA GLY A 230 -33.57 -13.81 1.80
C GLY A 230 -33.34 -14.45 0.43
N PRO A 231 -33.89 -15.66 0.19
CA PRO A 231 -33.78 -16.33 -1.10
C PRO A 231 -34.35 -15.46 -2.23
N GLY A 232 -33.58 -15.30 -3.31
CA GLY A 232 -33.99 -14.52 -4.48
C GLY A 232 -33.94 -13.00 -4.33
N SER A 233 -33.47 -12.47 -3.19
CA SER A 233 -33.21 -11.03 -3.04
C SER A 233 -32.08 -10.57 -3.96
N PHE A 234 -31.89 -9.25 -4.11
CA PHE A 234 -30.79 -8.71 -4.90
C PHE A 234 -29.45 -9.22 -4.38
N GLU A 235 -29.28 -9.22 -3.06
CA GLU A 235 -28.12 -9.61 -2.28
C GLU A 235 -27.86 -11.12 -2.39
N ASP A 236 -28.89 -11.96 -2.26
CA ASP A 236 -28.79 -13.41 -2.47
C ASP A 236 -28.25 -13.76 -3.85
N LEU A 237 -28.79 -13.12 -4.89
CA LEU A 237 -28.35 -13.30 -6.26
C LEU A 237 -26.94 -12.75 -6.49
N THR A 238 -26.61 -11.59 -5.91
CA THR A 238 -25.23 -11.04 -5.99
C THR A 238 -24.23 -12.01 -5.35
N ILE A 239 -24.53 -12.60 -4.19
CA ILE A 239 -23.64 -13.56 -3.54
C ILE A 239 -23.51 -14.84 -4.38
N LYS A 240 -24.64 -15.44 -4.77
CA LYS A 240 -24.69 -16.76 -5.43
C LYS A 240 -24.16 -16.72 -6.86
N GLU A 241 -24.55 -15.72 -7.62
CA GLU A 241 -24.30 -15.67 -9.07
C GLU A 241 -23.06 -14.86 -9.44
N HIS A 242 -22.56 -13.98 -8.55
CA HIS A 242 -21.42 -13.10 -8.84
C HIS A 242 -20.26 -13.31 -7.87
N PHE A 243 -20.48 -13.16 -6.56
CA PHE A 243 -19.40 -13.27 -5.56
C PHE A 243 -18.78 -14.67 -5.53
N LEU A 244 -19.60 -15.72 -5.43
CA LEU A 244 -19.12 -17.11 -5.39
C LEU A 244 -18.52 -17.62 -6.70
N LYS A 245 -18.82 -16.94 -7.82
CA LYS A 245 -18.27 -17.27 -9.14
C LYS A 245 -17.02 -16.45 -9.48
N ASN A 246 -16.64 -15.50 -8.62
CA ASN A 246 -15.48 -14.67 -8.85
C ASN A 246 -14.17 -15.49 -8.75
N PRO A 247 -13.18 -15.28 -9.63
CA PRO A 247 -11.93 -16.04 -9.61
C PRO A 247 -11.10 -15.86 -8.34
N LEU A 248 -11.27 -14.76 -7.59
CA LEU A 248 -10.57 -14.52 -6.32
C LEU A 248 -11.29 -15.10 -5.10
N ILE A 249 -12.45 -15.75 -5.24
CA ILE A 249 -13.15 -16.37 -4.10
C ILE A 249 -12.26 -17.32 -3.26
N PRO A 250 -11.28 -18.07 -3.82
CA PRO A 250 -10.40 -18.91 -3.02
C PRO A 250 -9.49 -18.14 -2.05
N ASN A 251 -9.36 -16.82 -2.20
CA ASN A 251 -8.48 -15.99 -1.38
C ASN A 251 -9.11 -15.47 -0.09
N ILE A 252 -10.45 -15.53 0.05
CA ILE A 252 -11.17 -14.95 1.19
C ILE A 252 -12.22 -15.92 1.73
N LYS A 253 -12.50 -15.88 3.03
CA LYS A 253 -13.67 -16.57 3.61
C LYS A 253 -14.89 -15.65 3.65
N PHE A 254 -16.08 -16.20 3.87
CA PHE A 254 -17.26 -15.39 4.12
C PHE A 254 -18.25 -16.07 5.07
N ALA A 255 -19.02 -15.25 5.78
CA ALA A 255 -20.16 -15.64 6.62
C ALA A 255 -21.38 -14.80 6.24
N ILE A 256 -22.57 -15.23 6.68
CA ILE A 256 -23.82 -14.51 6.40
C ILE A 256 -24.18 -13.63 7.59
N LEU A 257 -24.46 -12.35 7.32
CA LEU A 257 -25.23 -11.46 8.18
C LEU A 257 -26.70 -11.61 7.80
N TYR A 258 -27.45 -12.32 8.64
CA TYR A 258 -28.88 -12.50 8.50
C TYR A 258 -29.58 -11.21 8.95
N GLU A 259 -30.16 -10.48 8.00
CA GLU A 259 -30.81 -9.18 8.22
C GLU A 259 -32.18 -9.33 8.89
N SER A 260 -32.19 -9.67 10.18
CA SER A 260 -33.40 -10.08 10.91
C SER A 260 -34.55 -9.08 10.82
N VAL A 261 -34.27 -7.78 10.86
CA VAL A 261 -35.31 -6.73 10.81
C VAL A 261 -35.99 -6.68 9.45
N GLY A 262 -35.26 -6.93 8.36
CA GLY A 262 -35.81 -7.01 7.02
C GLY A 262 -36.46 -8.35 6.71
N ARG A 263 -36.02 -9.41 7.39
CA ARG A 263 -36.36 -10.79 7.06
C ARG A 263 -37.49 -11.37 7.92
N LEU A 264 -37.56 -10.96 9.18
CA LEU A 264 -38.55 -11.42 10.15
C LEU A 264 -39.61 -10.35 10.40
N LYS A 265 -40.77 -10.78 10.90
CA LYS A 265 -41.84 -9.90 11.35
C LYS A 265 -41.41 -9.22 12.65
N VAL A 266 -41.49 -7.89 12.67
CA VAL A 266 -41.24 -7.05 13.84
C VAL A 266 -42.57 -6.50 14.35
N GLU A 267 -42.88 -6.73 15.62
CA GLU A 267 -44.11 -6.29 16.27
C GLU A 267 -43.76 -5.43 17.49
N ASN A 268 -44.27 -4.20 17.54
CA ASN A 268 -43.97 -3.23 18.61
C ASN A 268 -42.47 -3.00 18.87
N GLY A 269 -41.65 -3.07 17.82
CA GLY A 269 -40.20 -2.90 17.92
C GLY A 269 -39.43 -4.13 18.40
N GLU A 270 -40.11 -5.27 18.59
CA GLU A 270 -39.52 -6.53 19.03
C GLU A 270 -39.71 -7.64 18.00
N ILE A 271 -38.86 -8.66 18.06
CA ILE A 271 -39.01 -9.89 17.28
C ILE A 271 -39.37 -11.04 18.23
N SER A 272 -40.54 -11.64 18.01
CA SER A 272 -40.98 -12.87 18.69
C SER A 272 -40.77 -14.09 17.80
N MET A 273 -40.31 -15.21 18.37
CA MET A 273 -40.08 -16.43 17.59
C MET A 273 -41.34 -17.22 17.31
N GLU A 274 -42.41 -17.07 18.09
CA GLU A 274 -43.71 -17.73 17.84
C GLU A 274 -44.21 -17.50 16.40
N GLY A 275 -44.06 -16.28 15.87
CA GLY A 275 -44.47 -15.91 14.51
C GLY A 275 -43.38 -16.02 13.44
N ASN A 276 -42.12 -16.19 13.83
CA ASN A 276 -40.95 -16.07 12.94
C ASN A 276 -40.13 -17.36 12.80
N ARG A 277 -40.35 -18.34 13.67
CA ARG A 277 -39.55 -19.57 13.72
C ARG A 277 -39.52 -20.33 12.40
N GLN A 278 -40.66 -20.47 11.73
CA GLN A 278 -40.69 -21.19 10.46
C GLN A 278 -39.93 -20.45 9.35
N ILE A 279 -39.95 -19.10 9.36
CA ILE A 279 -39.21 -18.29 8.40
C ILE A 279 -37.71 -18.53 8.58
N LEU A 280 -37.23 -18.42 9.83
CA LEU A 280 -35.82 -18.67 10.15
C LEU A 280 -35.38 -20.10 9.79
N LEU A 281 -36.20 -21.11 10.09
CA LEU A 281 -35.90 -22.51 9.73
C LEU A 281 -35.80 -22.72 8.22
N ASN A 282 -36.72 -22.13 7.45
CA ASN A 282 -36.71 -22.21 6.00
C ASN A 282 -35.48 -21.50 5.42
N ASP A 283 -35.17 -20.32 5.92
CA ASP A 283 -33.99 -19.56 5.50
C ASP A 283 -32.70 -20.33 5.85
N LEU A 284 -32.57 -20.89 7.05
CA LEU A 284 -31.39 -21.70 7.41
C LEU A 284 -31.23 -22.96 6.55
N SER A 285 -32.35 -23.59 6.19
CA SER A 285 -32.32 -24.74 5.26
C SER A 285 -31.78 -24.30 3.89
N TYR A 286 -32.25 -23.15 3.39
CA TYR A 286 -31.73 -22.57 2.17
C TYR A 286 -30.24 -22.19 2.25
N LEU A 287 -29.80 -21.57 3.35
CA LEU A 287 -28.38 -21.22 3.56
C LEU A 287 -27.50 -22.48 3.61
N MET A 288 -28.00 -23.57 4.21
CA MET A 288 -27.30 -24.86 4.26
C MET A 288 -27.11 -25.46 2.87
N GLU A 289 -28.15 -25.45 2.04
CA GLU A 289 -28.11 -25.97 0.67
C GLU A 289 -27.24 -25.10 -0.25
N THR A 290 -27.28 -23.77 -0.06
CA THR A 290 -26.69 -22.81 -1.01
C THR A 290 -25.25 -22.43 -0.64
N TYR A 291 -24.95 -22.21 0.65
CA TYR A 291 -23.71 -21.55 1.07
C TYR A 291 -22.84 -22.37 2.01
N PHE A 292 -23.40 -23.09 2.99
CA PHE A 292 -22.60 -23.73 4.06
C PHE A 292 -21.67 -24.85 3.57
N ASN A 293 -21.96 -25.41 2.39
CA ASN A 293 -21.12 -26.41 1.73
C ASN A 293 -19.96 -25.80 0.94
N SER A 294 -19.93 -24.48 0.75
CA SER A 294 -18.80 -23.82 0.10
C SER A 294 -17.51 -24.03 0.91
N PRO A 295 -16.39 -24.41 0.29
CA PRO A 295 -15.10 -24.51 0.99
C PRO A 295 -14.61 -23.15 1.49
N TYR A 296 -15.20 -22.06 0.99
CA TYR A 296 -14.87 -20.67 1.35
C TYR A 296 -15.81 -20.10 2.44
N TYR A 297 -16.81 -20.87 2.89
CA TYR A 297 -17.64 -20.44 4.01
C TYR A 297 -16.88 -20.51 5.33
N LEU A 298 -17.00 -19.49 6.18
CA LEU A 298 -16.37 -19.44 7.50
C LEU A 298 -17.01 -20.49 8.42
N LYS A 299 -16.18 -21.37 8.97
CA LYS A 299 -16.58 -22.37 9.96
C LYS A 299 -15.82 -22.16 11.26
N ILE A 300 -16.54 -22.08 12.36
CA ILE A 300 -16.00 -21.99 13.71
C ILE A 300 -16.39 -23.28 14.44
N ASN A 301 -15.42 -23.98 15.03
CA ASN A 301 -15.64 -25.29 15.64
C ASN A 301 -16.35 -26.28 14.69
N ASN A 302 -15.94 -26.29 13.42
CA ASN A 302 -16.54 -27.07 12.32
C ASN A 302 -18.02 -26.76 11.99
N LYS A 303 -18.61 -25.70 12.56
CA LYS A 303 -19.98 -25.27 12.28
C LYS A 303 -19.97 -23.98 11.43
N PRO A 304 -20.84 -23.86 10.41
CA PRO A 304 -20.97 -22.63 9.61
C PRO A 304 -21.40 -21.46 10.50
N ALA A 305 -20.67 -20.35 10.42
CA ALA A 305 -20.93 -19.15 11.21
C ALA A 305 -22.06 -18.30 10.60
N VAL A 306 -23.03 -17.89 11.41
CA VAL A 306 -24.13 -17.00 11.00
C VAL A 306 -24.28 -15.89 12.02
N VAL A 307 -24.27 -14.64 11.55
CA VAL A 307 -24.48 -13.46 12.37
C VAL A 307 -25.94 -13.04 12.28
N ILE A 308 -26.63 -12.93 13.41
CA ILE A 308 -28.01 -12.44 13.51
C ILE A 308 -27.97 -10.94 13.77
N TYR A 309 -28.35 -10.13 12.77
CA TYR A 309 -28.33 -8.67 12.89
C TYR A 309 -29.41 -8.18 13.86
N LEU A 310 -29.09 -7.14 14.63
CA LEU A 310 -29.99 -6.52 15.61
C LEU A 310 -30.61 -7.51 16.60
N SER A 311 -29.83 -8.51 17.02
CA SER A 311 -30.32 -9.61 17.85
C SER A 311 -30.87 -9.18 19.24
N ARG A 312 -30.49 -8.00 19.69
CA ARG A 312 -30.95 -7.35 20.94
C ARG A 312 -32.43 -6.97 21.01
N ILE A 313 -33.17 -7.01 19.89
CA ILE A 313 -34.63 -6.75 19.90
C ILE A 313 -35.47 -8.02 19.93
N PHE A 314 -34.84 -9.20 19.96
CA PHE A 314 -35.58 -10.43 20.12
C PHE A 314 -36.05 -10.59 21.57
N ARG A 315 -37.32 -10.99 21.72
CA ARG A 315 -37.96 -11.23 23.02
C ARG A 315 -37.68 -12.63 23.55
N ASP A 316 -37.77 -13.62 22.67
CA ASP A 316 -37.62 -15.03 22.96
C ASP A 316 -36.93 -15.69 21.76
N LEU A 317 -35.62 -15.94 21.82
CA LEU A 317 -34.91 -16.51 20.67
C LEU A 317 -35.08 -18.03 20.59
N SER A 318 -34.92 -18.73 21.73
CA SER A 318 -35.03 -20.19 21.85
C SER A 318 -34.38 -20.96 20.68
N LEU A 319 -33.19 -20.54 20.21
CA LEU A 319 -32.48 -21.15 19.06
C LEU A 319 -31.54 -22.29 19.48
N GLY A 320 -31.70 -22.81 20.70
CA GLY A 320 -30.82 -23.85 21.25
C GLY A 320 -30.72 -25.09 20.36
N ASP A 321 -31.80 -25.45 19.67
CA ASP A 321 -31.84 -26.57 18.73
C ASP A 321 -31.03 -26.34 17.43
N LEU A 322 -30.78 -25.09 17.08
CA LEU A 322 -30.02 -24.72 15.88
C LEU A 322 -28.52 -24.67 16.12
N ARG A 323 -28.10 -24.44 17.37
CA ARG A 323 -26.68 -24.35 17.77
C ARG A 323 -25.91 -25.64 17.53
N ASP A 324 -26.58 -26.80 17.42
CA ASP A 324 -25.93 -28.05 17.03
C ASP A 324 -25.49 -28.06 15.56
N LYS A 325 -26.13 -27.26 14.71
CA LYS A 325 -25.93 -27.25 13.25
C LYS A 325 -25.14 -26.05 12.75
N VAL A 326 -25.29 -24.90 13.40
CA VAL A 326 -24.67 -23.63 13.00
C VAL A 326 -24.02 -22.96 14.21
N TYR A 327 -22.97 -22.15 13.97
CA TYR A 327 -22.34 -21.34 15.00
C TYR A 327 -23.02 -19.97 15.01
N LEU A 328 -23.88 -19.71 15.99
CA LEU A 328 -24.69 -18.50 16.03
C LEU A 328 -23.95 -17.35 16.73
N ILE A 329 -23.87 -16.21 16.03
CA ILE A 329 -23.29 -14.97 16.54
C ILE A 329 -24.40 -13.92 16.63
N GLY A 330 -24.68 -13.41 17.83
CA GLY A 330 -25.70 -12.39 18.02
C GLY A 330 -25.12 -10.97 18.01
N ASP A 331 -25.66 -10.05 17.21
CA ASP A 331 -25.47 -8.59 17.38
C ASP A 331 -26.22 -8.13 18.65
N LEU A 332 -25.67 -8.50 19.80
CA LEU A 332 -26.26 -8.32 21.13
C LEU A 332 -25.54 -7.22 21.92
N VAL A 333 -24.26 -6.99 21.61
CA VAL A 333 -23.38 -6.08 22.34
C VAL A 333 -23.74 -4.64 22.01
N TYR A 334 -24.21 -3.90 23.03
CA TYR A 334 -24.49 -2.47 22.94
C TYR A 334 -24.39 -1.84 24.34
N TRP A 335 -25.00 -0.67 24.57
CA TRP A 335 -24.84 0.13 25.80
C TRP A 335 -25.61 -0.37 27.03
N GLN A 336 -26.44 -1.40 26.92
CA GLN A 336 -27.17 -1.98 28.05
C GLN A 336 -26.23 -2.60 29.10
N ASP A 337 -26.79 -2.94 30.28
CA ASP A 337 -26.06 -3.65 31.33
C ASP A 337 -25.95 -5.14 30.98
N PRO A 338 -24.74 -5.67 30.67
CA PRO A 338 -24.57 -7.06 30.27
C PRO A 338 -25.01 -8.04 31.36
N ARG A 339 -24.99 -7.65 32.64
CA ARG A 339 -25.39 -8.53 33.76
C ARG A 339 -26.86 -8.92 33.72
N SER A 340 -27.69 -8.14 33.04
CA SER A 340 -29.11 -8.41 32.82
C SER A 340 -29.38 -9.17 31.52
N GLU A 341 -28.35 -9.41 30.71
CA GLU A 341 -28.50 -9.97 29.37
C GLU A 341 -28.55 -11.50 29.39
N SER A 342 -29.75 -12.05 29.60
CA SER A 342 -29.96 -13.50 29.59
C SER A 342 -29.90 -14.12 28.19
N ARG A 343 -30.15 -13.35 27.12
CA ARG A 343 -30.19 -13.85 25.74
C ARG A 343 -28.84 -14.31 25.22
N ILE A 344 -27.74 -13.95 25.88
CA ILE A 344 -26.41 -14.46 25.55
C ILE A 344 -26.35 -16.00 25.59
N ALA A 345 -27.22 -16.66 26.36
CA ALA A 345 -27.33 -18.11 26.41
C ALA A 345 -27.69 -18.75 25.06
N ASP A 346 -28.43 -18.03 24.21
CA ASP A 346 -28.96 -18.48 22.91
C ASP A 346 -27.94 -18.40 21.76
N TYR A 347 -26.76 -17.84 22.00
CA TYR A 347 -25.70 -17.70 21.00
C TYR A 347 -24.44 -18.47 21.38
N ASP A 348 -23.59 -18.78 20.40
CA ASP A 348 -22.24 -19.31 20.63
C ASP A 348 -21.23 -18.18 20.86
N ALA A 349 -21.46 -17.04 20.22
CA ALA A 349 -20.72 -15.81 20.44
C ALA A 349 -21.63 -14.58 20.31
N VAL A 350 -21.15 -13.43 20.78
CA VAL A 350 -21.79 -12.15 20.55
C VAL A 350 -20.82 -11.18 19.90
N THR A 351 -21.37 -10.27 19.11
CA THR A 351 -20.64 -9.20 18.44
C THR A 351 -21.30 -7.87 18.74
N SER A 352 -20.53 -6.80 18.63
CA SER A 352 -21.08 -5.49 18.33
C SER A 352 -21.09 -5.33 16.81
N TYR A 353 -22.22 -4.95 16.21
CA TYR A 353 -22.19 -4.43 14.84
C TYR A 353 -21.54 -3.05 14.86
N ASN A 354 -22.20 -2.01 15.38
CA ASN A 354 -21.55 -0.75 15.73
C ASN A 354 -21.94 -0.31 17.15
N MET A 355 -21.10 0.50 17.77
CA MET A 355 -21.35 1.08 19.10
C MET A 355 -21.86 2.53 19.03
N HIS A 356 -22.18 3.04 17.83
CA HIS A 356 -22.67 4.41 17.67
C HIS A 356 -23.99 4.62 18.43
N THR A 357 -24.21 5.83 18.94
CA THR A 357 -25.42 6.23 19.65
C THR A 357 -25.64 7.74 19.48
N SER A 358 -26.88 8.20 19.66
CA SER A 358 -27.23 9.63 19.64
C SER A 358 -27.20 10.27 21.04
N VAL A 359 -26.39 9.71 21.96
CA VAL A 359 -26.16 10.24 23.31
C VAL A 359 -24.82 10.97 23.35
N GLN A 360 -24.85 12.30 23.39
CA GLN A 360 -23.65 13.15 23.28
C GLN A 360 -22.58 12.83 24.34
N ASP A 361 -22.97 12.55 25.58
CA ASP A 361 -22.02 12.22 26.66
C ASP A 361 -21.22 10.95 26.38
N ILE A 362 -21.83 9.97 25.70
CA ILE A 362 -21.13 8.76 25.27
C ILE A 362 -20.16 9.11 24.13
N LEU A 363 -20.58 9.93 23.16
CA LEU A 363 -19.78 10.31 22.01
C LEU A 363 -18.56 11.19 22.36
N ASN A 364 -18.67 12.04 23.39
CA ASN A 364 -17.58 12.95 23.80
C ASN A 364 -16.28 12.20 24.17
N ASN A 365 -16.40 11.00 24.75
CA ASN A 365 -15.28 10.12 25.12
C ASN A 365 -15.49 8.72 24.54
N PHE A 366 -15.89 8.66 23.27
CA PHE A 366 -16.39 7.43 22.63
C PHE A 366 -15.47 6.22 22.80
N GLU A 367 -14.18 6.35 22.49
CA GLU A 367 -13.21 5.27 22.58
C GLU A 367 -13.08 4.73 24.00
N TYR A 368 -12.96 5.61 24.99
CA TYR A 368 -12.89 5.22 26.40
C TYR A 368 -14.17 4.51 26.86
N ASN A 369 -15.33 4.99 26.43
CA ASN A 369 -16.62 4.40 26.77
C ASN A 369 -16.80 3.02 26.11
N VAL A 370 -16.36 2.86 24.86
CA VAL A 370 -16.38 1.57 24.14
C VAL A 370 -15.45 0.57 24.82
N ASP A 371 -14.22 0.96 25.14
CA ASP A 371 -13.22 0.16 25.85
C ASP A 371 -13.81 -0.42 27.15
N LYS A 372 -14.34 0.44 28.01
CA LYS A 372 -15.00 0.04 29.26
C LYS A 372 -16.23 -0.85 29.03
N LYS A 373 -17.04 -0.56 28.01
CA LYS A 373 -18.23 -1.38 27.73
C LYS A 373 -17.82 -2.77 27.23
N TYR A 374 -16.77 -2.86 26.41
CA TYR A 374 -16.23 -4.13 25.95
C TYR A 374 -15.64 -4.96 27.09
N ASP A 375 -15.01 -4.35 28.09
CA ASP A 375 -14.59 -5.04 29.33
C ASP A 375 -15.79 -5.71 30.04
N GLU A 376 -16.90 -5.00 30.18
CA GLU A 376 -18.12 -5.53 30.82
C GLU A 376 -18.68 -6.74 30.05
N TRP A 377 -18.72 -6.66 28.73
CA TRP A 377 -19.18 -7.74 27.85
C TRP A 377 -18.21 -8.93 27.82
N LEU A 378 -16.91 -8.67 27.75
CA LEU A 378 -15.87 -9.72 27.79
C LEU A 378 -15.94 -10.51 29.09
N ASN A 379 -16.18 -9.83 30.22
CA ASN A 379 -16.38 -10.49 31.51
C ASN A 379 -17.61 -11.41 31.51
N LEU A 380 -18.74 -10.95 30.95
CA LEU A 380 -19.94 -11.79 30.81
C LEU A 380 -19.67 -13.00 29.91
N CYS A 381 -19.05 -12.79 28.75
CA CYS A 381 -18.69 -13.85 27.81
C CYS A 381 -17.78 -14.89 28.47
N SER A 382 -16.78 -14.43 29.22
CA SER A 382 -15.86 -15.31 29.96
C SER A 382 -16.58 -16.15 31.03
N LYS A 383 -17.52 -15.56 31.78
CA LYS A 383 -18.33 -16.28 32.79
C LYS A 383 -19.29 -17.31 32.19
N THR A 384 -19.77 -17.05 30.98
CA THR A 384 -20.77 -17.88 30.29
C THR A 384 -20.16 -18.84 29.28
N GLY A 385 -18.83 -18.78 29.07
CA GLY A 385 -18.11 -19.59 28.09
C GLY A 385 -18.46 -19.26 26.64
N LYS A 386 -18.86 -18.01 26.36
CA LYS A 386 -19.29 -17.54 25.03
C LYS A 386 -18.17 -16.79 24.34
N GLY A 387 -18.15 -16.83 23.01
CA GLY A 387 -17.24 -16.02 22.22
C GLY A 387 -17.61 -14.53 22.27
N PHE A 388 -16.60 -13.66 22.18
CA PHE A 388 -16.81 -12.22 21.98
C PHE A 388 -16.05 -11.78 20.73
N MET A 389 -16.78 -11.11 19.83
CA MET A 389 -16.28 -10.54 18.59
C MET A 389 -16.43 -9.01 18.66
N PRO A 390 -15.45 -8.28 19.20
CA PRO A 390 -15.54 -6.84 19.25
C PRO A 390 -15.39 -6.24 17.85
N SER A 391 -16.14 -5.16 17.60
CA SER A 391 -16.02 -4.38 16.36
C SER A 391 -15.24 -3.08 16.53
N ALA A 392 -14.47 -2.72 15.51
CA ALA A 392 -13.83 -1.43 15.33
C ALA A 392 -14.61 -0.56 14.34
N LEU A 393 -14.85 0.70 14.71
CA LEU A 393 -15.65 1.67 13.94
C LEU A 393 -14.79 2.90 13.59
N PRO A 394 -14.55 3.22 12.31
CA PRO A 394 -13.74 4.40 11.94
C PRO A 394 -14.43 5.72 12.27
N GLY A 395 -15.76 5.74 12.27
CA GLY A 395 -16.67 6.84 12.61
C GLY A 395 -18.08 6.50 12.13
N PHE A 396 -19.03 7.44 12.21
CA PHE A 396 -20.41 7.22 11.78
C PHE A 396 -21.08 8.55 11.39
N ASP A 397 -21.67 8.61 10.21
CA ASP A 397 -22.46 9.75 9.76
C ASP A 397 -23.48 9.32 8.70
N ASP A 398 -24.73 9.12 9.12
CA ASP A 398 -25.83 8.72 8.24
C ASP A 398 -26.75 9.89 7.82
N ARG A 399 -26.29 11.13 7.98
CA ARG A 399 -27.11 12.33 7.70
C ARG A 399 -27.51 12.47 6.23
N ALA A 400 -26.85 11.76 5.33
CA ALA A 400 -27.23 11.68 3.93
C ALA A 400 -28.57 10.95 3.71
N VAL A 401 -28.93 10.01 4.59
CA VAL A 401 -30.11 9.15 4.47
C VAL A 401 -31.11 9.31 5.62
N ARG A 402 -30.67 9.74 6.80
CA ARG A 402 -31.48 9.85 8.02
C ARG A 402 -31.32 11.21 8.68
N LYS A 403 -32.31 11.61 9.50
CA LYS A 403 -32.28 12.86 10.29
C LYS A 403 -32.27 12.53 11.78
N GLY A 404 -31.55 13.32 12.57
CA GLY A 404 -31.61 13.30 14.03
C GLY A 404 -30.48 12.52 14.72
N ASN A 405 -29.66 11.77 13.99
CA ASN A 405 -28.47 11.13 14.56
C ASN A 405 -27.32 12.13 14.70
N ILE A 406 -26.58 12.00 15.81
CA ILE A 406 -25.39 12.82 16.07
C ILE A 406 -24.20 12.17 15.35
N PRO A 407 -23.50 12.87 14.44
CA PRO A 407 -22.37 12.30 13.74
C PRO A 407 -21.19 12.04 14.70
N LEU A 408 -20.53 10.90 14.53
CA LEU A 408 -19.25 10.58 15.13
C LEU A 408 -18.15 10.80 14.06
N PRO A 409 -17.32 11.85 14.18
CA PRO A 409 -16.31 12.16 13.18
C PRO A 409 -15.38 10.98 12.93
N ARG A 410 -15.20 10.61 11.65
CA ARG A 410 -14.28 9.56 11.23
C ARG A 410 -12.84 10.07 11.07
N SER A 411 -11.85 9.28 11.46
CA SER A 411 -10.43 9.54 11.17
C SER A 411 -9.60 8.25 11.25
N PRO A 412 -8.44 8.17 10.57
CA PRO A 412 -7.51 7.04 10.73
C PRO A 412 -7.03 6.86 12.17
N GLU A 413 -6.82 7.94 12.92
CA GLU A 413 -6.36 7.88 14.31
C GLU A 413 -7.44 7.27 15.23
N ARG A 414 -8.71 7.67 15.04
CA ARG A 414 -9.85 7.04 15.71
C ARG A 414 -9.96 5.57 15.34
N PHE A 415 -9.83 5.27 14.04
CA PHE A 415 -9.89 3.90 13.55
C PHE A 415 -8.80 3.02 14.18
N LYS A 416 -7.55 3.49 14.20
CA LYS A 416 -6.45 2.83 14.90
C LYS A 416 -6.77 2.57 16.37
N ARG A 417 -7.29 3.59 17.08
CA ARG A 417 -7.64 3.43 18.49
C ARG A 417 -8.76 2.40 18.69
N GLN A 418 -9.73 2.35 17.77
CA GLN A 418 -10.80 1.34 17.78
C GLN A 418 -10.26 -0.06 17.46
N LEU A 419 -9.28 -0.20 16.57
CA LEU A 419 -8.58 -1.47 16.32
C LEU A 419 -7.81 -1.94 17.56
N GLU A 420 -7.13 -1.04 18.28
CA GLU A 420 -6.46 -1.34 19.55
C GLU A 420 -7.45 -1.87 20.59
N ILE A 421 -8.59 -1.18 20.76
CA ILE A 421 -9.65 -1.58 21.69
C ILE A 421 -10.26 -2.92 21.28
N ALA A 422 -10.60 -3.11 20.01
CA ALA A 422 -11.16 -4.37 19.55
C ALA A 422 -10.17 -5.52 19.76
N ARG A 423 -8.89 -5.30 19.46
CA ARG A 423 -7.85 -6.33 19.64
C ARG A 423 -7.61 -6.71 21.08
N SER A 424 -7.63 -5.75 22.01
CA SER A 424 -7.42 -6.02 23.45
C SER A 424 -8.55 -6.85 24.05
N HIS A 425 -9.74 -6.82 23.43
CA HIS A 425 -10.92 -7.57 23.87
C HIS A 425 -11.22 -8.82 23.04
N ALA A 426 -10.51 -9.00 21.92
CA ALA A 426 -10.70 -10.15 21.04
C ALA A 426 -9.96 -11.38 21.57
N ASN A 427 -10.70 -12.46 21.85
CA ASN A 427 -10.11 -13.75 22.19
C ASN A 427 -9.61 -14.53 20.95
N LEU A 428 -10.29 -14.38 19.80
CA LEU A 428 -9.97 -15.15 18.58
C LEU A 428 -10.14 -14.33 17.29
N MET A 429 -11.06 -13.36 17.26
CA MET A 429 -11.34 -12.57 16.07
C MET A 429 -11.84 -11.17 16.45
N MET A 430 -11.56 -10.21 15.58
CA MET A 430 -12.14 -8.87 15.63
C MET A 430 -12.84 -8.58 14.30
N VAL A 431 -13.79 -7.64 14.32
CA VAL A 431 -14.56 -7.27 13.14
C VAL A 431 -14.43 -5.78 12.88
N ILE A 432 -14.52 -5.38 11.62
CA ILE A 432 -14.56 -3.97 11.21
C ILE A 432 -15.96 -3.66 10.72
N THR A 433 -16.51 -2.58 11.25
CA THR A 433 -17.79 -2.01 10.80
C THR A 433 -17.48 -0.70 10.10
N THR A 434 -17.35 -0.68 8.77
CA THR A 434 -17.65 -1.76 7.78
C THR A 434 -16.63 -1.74 6.65
N PHE A 435 -16.62 -2.75 5.76
CA PHE A 435 -15.89 -2.62 4.51
C PHE A 435 -16.51 -1.53 3.64
N ASN A 436 -17.81 -1.60 3.32
CA ASN A 436 -18.44 -0.74 2.31
C ASN A 436 -19.88 -0.26 2.63
N GLU A 437 -20.22 0.03 3.90
CA GLU A 437 -21.52 0.63 4.22
C GLU A 437 -21.49 2.16 4.08
N TRP A 438 -21.73 2.61 2.85
CA TRP A 438 -21.63 4.02 2.46
C TRP A 438 -22.74 4.91 3.02
N HIS A 439 -23.91 4.36 3.34
CA HIS A 439 -25.03 5.15 3.88
C HIS A 439 -24.76 5.63 5.30
N GLU A 440 -24.00 4.86 6.07
CA GLU A 440 -23.65 5.18 7.46
C GLU A 440 -22.27 5.85 7.58
N ASN A 441 -21.57 6.03 6.45
CA ASN A 441 -20.22 6.55 6.37
C ASN A 441 -19.23 5.79 7.28
N THR A 442 -19.40 4.48 7.41
CA THR A 442 -18.57 3.59 8.25
C THR A 442 -17.55 2.78 7.45
N GLN A 443 -17.56 2.91 6.12
CA GLN A 443 -16.71 2.17 5.19
C GLN A 443 -15.22 2.43 5.42
N ILE A 444 -14.42 1.37 5.28
CA ILE A 444 -12.96 1.43 5.08
C ILE A 444 -12.55 1.20 3.62
N GLU A 445 -13.53 0.89 2.74
CA GLU A 445 -13.35 0.89 1.30
C GLU A 445 -12.78 2.26 0.84
N PRO A 446 -11.80 2.26 -0.08
CA PRO A 446 -11.20 3.49 -0.57
C PRO A 446 -12.23 4.47 -1.14
N SER A 447 -12.12 5.72 -0.70
CA SER A 447 -12.97 6.83 -1.14
C SER A 447 -12.16 7.88 -1.92
N ARG A 448 -12.84 8.78 -2.61
CA ARG A 448 -12.20 9.94 -3.24
C ARG A 448 -11.62 10.90 -2.21
N GLU A 449 -12.30 11.02 -1.09
CA GLU A 449 -12.01 11.98 -0.03
C GLU A 449 -10.82 11.53 0.84
N GLU A 450 -10.66 10.22 1.02
CA GLU A 450 -9.71 9.66 1.98
C GLU A 450 -8.73 8.65 1.37
N GLY A 451 -8.90 8.29 0.10
CA GLY A 451 -8.05 7.34 -0.61
C GLY A 451 -7.95 5.99 0.12
N MET A 452 -6.75 5.41 0.16
CA MET A 452 -6.47 4.11 0.78
C MET A 452 -6.23 4.19 2.30
N ARG A 453 -6.40 5.35 2.94
CA ARG A 453 -5.88 5.62 4.29
C ARG A 453 -6.33 4.61 5.35
N TYR A 454 -7.59 4.16 5.34
CA TYR A 454 -8.09 3.21 6.34
C TYR A 454 -7.55 1.79 6.12
N LEU A 455 -7.43 1.34 4.88
CA LEU A 455 -6.79 0.06 4.57
C LEU A 455 -5.30 0.08 4.92
N GLN A 456 -4.62 1.19 4.65
CA GLN A 456 -3.22 1.39 5.04
C GLN A 456 -3.04 1.41 6.56
N GLU A 457 -3.94 2.06 7.30
CA GLU A 457 -3.92 2.07 8.76
C GLU A 457 -4.15 0.67 9.34
N LEU A 458 -5.08 -0.11 8.77
CA LEU A 458 -5.29 -1.52 9.16
C LEU A 458 -4.03 -2.36 8.96
N SER A 459 -3.45 -2.32 7.75
CA SER A 459 -2.22 -3.05 7.43
C SER A 459 -1.05 -2.63 8.33
N SER A 460 -0.91 -1.33 8.59
CA SER A 460 0.09 -0.77 9.51
C SER A 460 -0.09 -1.28 10.93
N TYR A 461 -1.33 -1.25 11.44
CA TYR A 461 -1.67 -1.71 12.78
C TYR A 461 -1.37 -3.21 12.98
N LEU A 462 -1.68 -4.03 11.98
CA LEU A 462 -1.44 -5.47 12.03
C LEU A 462 0.05 -5.83 11.88
N GLY A 463 0.93 -4.85 11.65
CA GLY A 463 2.35 -5.11 11.37
C GLY A 463 2.54 -5.82 10.03
N LEU A 464 1.54 -5.78 9.15
CA LEU A 464 1.54 -6.37 7.81
C LEU A 464 2.14 -5.41 6.77
N GLN A 465 2.85 -4.37 7.23
CA GLN A 465 3.59 -3.50 6.34
C GLN A 465 4.52 -4.37 5.51
N ARG A 466 4.40 -4.24 4.19
CA ARG A 466 5.28 -4.90 3.25
C ARG A 466 6.74 -4.63 3.68
N GLU A 467 7.58 -5.67 3.69
CA GLU A 467 8.84 -5.55 2.95
C GLU A 467 8.40 -5.21 1.53
N ALA A 468 8.30 -3.92 1.19
CA ALA A 468 7.84 -3.50 -0.11
C ALA A 468 8.78 -4.13 -1.14
N LEU A 469 8.30 -5.17 -1.83
CA LEU A 469 8.82 -5.58 -3.12
C LEU A 469 8.65 -4.39 -4.05
N THR A 470 9.65 -3.52 -4.00
CA THR A 470 10.19 -2.66 -5.04
C THR A 470 9.26 -2.45 -6.24
N GLU A 471 8.19 -1.68 -6.07
CA GLU A 471 8.03 -0.61 -7.05
C GLU A 471 9.31 0.22 -6.97
N LYS A 472 9.88 0.64 -8.10
CA LYS A 472 11.09 1.47 -8.06
C LYS A 472 10.75 2.74 -7.27
N ARG A 473 11.05 2.72 -5.97
CA ARG A 473 11.18 3.90 -5.12
C ARG A 473 12.24 4.76 -5.75
N ASP A 474 11.80 5.66 -6.61
CA ASP A 474 12.66 6.58 -7.31
C ASP A 474 12.42 7.94 -6.68
N LEU A 475 13.52 8.60 -6.41
CA LEU A 475 13.50 10.00 -6.05
C LEU A 475 13.26 10.81 -7.30
N TYR A 476 12.55 11.91 -7.14
CA TYR A 476 12.33 12.90 -8.16
C TYR A 476 12.73 14.26 -7.61
N LEU A 477 13.74 14.85 -8.25
CA LEU A 477 14.16 16.22 -8.07
C LEU A 477 13.58 17.06 -9.21
N PHE A 478 12.67 17.95 -8.89
CA PHE A 478 12.03 18.83 -9.86
C PHE A 478 11.82 20.23 -9.31
N LYS A 479 11.69 21.20 -10.22
CA LYS A 479 11.37 22.58 -9.89
C LYS A 479 9.89 22.67 -9.54
N ALA A 480 9.57 22.94 -8.28
CA ALA A 480 8.20 22.90 -7.74
C ALA A 480 7.54 24.30 -7.65
N GLY A 481 8.32 25.37 -7.83
CA GLY A 481 7.82 26.74 -7.91
C GLY A 481 8.74 27.66 -8.68
N ALA A 482 8.51 28.97 -8.59
CA ALA A 482 9.33 29.97 -9.28
C ALA A 482 10.80 29.93 -8.83
N THR A 483 11.02 29.73 -7.53
CA THR A 483 12.32 29.87 -6.84
C THR A 483 12.81 28.59 -6.15
N HIS A 484 12.00 27.52 -6.11
CA HIS A 484 12.32 26.34 -5.29
C HIS A 484 12.17 25.01 -6.03
N TYR A 485 12.91 24.02 -5.52
CA TYR A 485 12.96 22.63 -5.95
C TYR A 485 12.51 21.73 -4.81
N GLU A 486 11.99 20.57 -5.17
CA GLU A 486 11.67 19.52 -4.21
C GLU A 486 12.30 18.20 -4.61
N VAL A 487 12.74 17.45 -3.60
CA VAL A 487 13.05 16.03 -3.73
C VAL A 487 11.91 15.25 -3.10
N ARG A 488 11.23 14.45 -3.92
CA ARG A 488 10.14 13.58 -3.46
C ARG A 488 10.45 12.12 -3.70
N LEU A 489 10.02 11.27 -2.79
CA LEU A 489 9.98 9.83 -2.95
C LEU A 489 8.64 9.42 -3.58
N LEU A 490 8.68 8.71 -4.70
CA LEU A 490 7.50 8.13 -5.34
C LEU A 490 7.49 6.60 -5.19
N PRO A 491 6.31 5.95 -5.14
CA PRO A 491 4.97 6.52 -5.37
C PRO A 491 4.36 7.26 -4.16
N GLU A 492 4.95 7.20 -2.98
CA GLU A 492 4.36 7.70 -1.73
C GLU A 492 4.20 9.23 -1.67
N ASN A 493 4.77 9.96 -2.63
CA ASN A 493 4.73 11.41 -2.74
C ASN A 493 5.25 12.13 -1.48
N ILE A 494 6.21 11.51 -0.81
CA ILE A 494 6.82 12.03 0.42
C ILE A 494 7.85 13.07 0.05
N ARG A 495 7.67 14.31 0.50
CA ARG A 495 8.68 15.37 0.38
C ARG A 495 9.80 15.08 1.36
N LEU A 496 11.03 14.98 0.86
CA LEU A 496 12.23 14.72 1.65
C LEU A 496 13.12 15.95 1.77
N ILE A 497 13.17 16.77 0.72
CA ILE A 497 13.92 18.02 0.71
C ILE A 497 13.09 19.08 0.01
N TYR A 498 13.00 20.25 0.62
CA TYR A 498 12.57 21.49 0.00
C TYR A 498 13.80 22.40 -0.10
N LEU A 499 14.12 22.88 -1.30
CA LEU A 499 15.35 23.61 -1.57
C LEU A 499 15.03 24.92 -2.27
N GLU A 500 15.57 26.03 -1.79
CA GLU A 500 15.45 27.34 -2.43
C GLU A 500 16.84 27.85 -2.83
N PRO A 501 17.37 27.48 -4.02
CA PRO A 501 18.75 27.80 -4.38
C PRO A 501 19.03 29.30 -4.46
N ASP A 502 18.02 30.07 -4.89
CA ASP A 502 18.06 31.51 -5.11
C ASP A 502 17.80 32.33 -3.85
N MET A 503 17.26 31.71 -2.80
CA MET A 503 16.99 32.36 -1.52
C MET A 503 18.23 32.31 -0.63
N TRP A 504 18.20 33.11 0.45
CA TRP A 504 19.31 33.36 1.36
C TRP A 504 20.16 32.10 1.62
N GLN A 505 21.35 32.09 1.00
CA GLN A 505 22.38 31.06 1.19
C GLN A 505 21.92 29.62 0.86
N GLY A 506 21.05 29.44 -0.14
CA GLY A 506 20.79 28.14 -0.79
C GLY A 506 20.36 27.00 0.15
N ASN A 507 19.73 27.36 1.27
CA ASN A 507 19.36 26.44 2.34
C ASN A 507 18.23 25.49 1.92
N SER A 508 18.04 24.44 2.71
CA SER A 508 17.04 23.42 2.41
C SER A 508 16.40 22.83 3.66
N ASP A 509 15.07 22.80 3.71
CA ASP A 509 14.33 22.07 4.74
C ASP A 509 14.45 20.57 4.46
N VAL A 510 14.81 19.80 5.48
CA VAL A 510 14.98 18.34 5.39
C VAL A 510 13.88 17.66 6.19
N TYR A 511 13.27 16.61 5.62
CA TYR A 511 12.13 15.91 6.20
C TYR A 511 12.45 14.41 6.40
N PRO A 512 11.86 13.75 7.42
CA PRO A 512 12.03 12.31 7.61
C PRO A 512 11.13 11.51 6.66
N LEU A 513 11.50 10.25 6.39
CA LEU A 513 10.70 9.32 5.58
C LEU A 513 9.33 9.03 6.18
N ALA A 514 9.19 9.09 7.51
CA ALA A 514 7.93 8.91 8.22
C ALA A 514 6.93 10.08 8.08
N GLY A 515 7.30 11.15 7.36
CA GLY A 515 6.54 12.39 7.29
C GLY A 515 6.53 13.16 8.63
N GLY A 516 5.75 14.24 8.70
CA GLY A 516 5.69 15.10 9.88
C GLY A 516 6.52 16.38 9.73
N ARG A 517 6.93 16.98 10.84
CA ARG A 517 7.70 18.24 10.85
C ARG A 517 9.12 18.00 10.32
N ARG A 518 9.71 19.00 9.64
CA ARG A 518 11.11 18.96 9.17
C ARG A 518 12.06 18.64 10.31
N VAL A 519 13.15 17.92 10.06
CA VAL A 519 14.18 17.64 11.08
C VAL A 519 15.20 18.77 11.23
N GLY A 520 15.20 19.72 10.30
CA GLY A 520 16.03 20.93 10.35
C GLY A 520 16.19 21.62 9.00
N HIS A 521 16.82 22.78 9.04
CA HIS A 521 17.27 23.60 7.92
C HIS A 521 18.73 23.30 7.62
N HIS A 522 19.01 22.68 6.49
CA HIS A 522 20.35 22.26 6.13
C HIS A 522 21.07 23.31 5.27
N TRP A 523 22.14 23.82 5.84
CA TRP A 523 23.08 24.78 5.28
C TRP A 523 24.28 24.02 4.73
N SER A 524 24.12 23.62 3.48
CA SER A 524 24.85 22.48 2.95
C SER A 524 26.20 22.80 2.32
N GLN A 525 26.53 24.08 2.23
CA GLN A 525 27.78 24.61 1.71
C GLN A 525 28.46 25.47 2.77
N PHE A 526 29.77 25.68 2.60
CA PHE A 526 30.57 26.36 3.63
C PHE A 526 30.10 27.78 3.93
N LEU A 527 29.88 28.03 5.21
CA LEU A 527 29.70 29.35 5.82
C LEU A 527 31.02 29.85 6.42
N MET A 528 31.11 31.16 6.67
CA MET A 528 32.32 31.79 7.22
C MET A 528 32.01 32.91 8.23
N LEU A 529 32.77 32.95 9.33
CA LEU A 529 32.65 33.96 10.38
C LEU A 529 34.00 34.58 10.69
N SER A 530 34.01 35.91 10.80
CA SER A 530 35.07 36.67 11.45
C SER A 530 34.62 37.06 12.88
N PRO A 531 35.48 37.00 13.91
CA PRO A 531 35.14 37.49 15.23
C PRO A 531 34.63 38.94 15.18
N GLY A 532 33.38 39.17 15.61
CA GLY A 532 32.74 40.49 15.60
C GLY A 532 32.15 40.96 14.26
N LYS A 533 32.31 40.22 13.16
CA LYS A 533 31.70 40.48 11.85
C LYS A 533 31.27 39.19 11.17
N TRP A 534 29.97 39.04 10.91
CA TRP A 534 29.47 37.92 10.12
C TRP A 534 29.81 38.17 8.65
N LEU A 535 30.56 37.24 8.05
CA LEU A 535 30.90 37.28 6.63
C LEU A 535 29.83 36.61 5.77
N THR A 536 28.77 36.07 6.37
CA THR A 536 27.68 35.42 5.62
C THR A 536 26.27 35.78 6.15
N ASP A 537 26.15 36.42 7.32
CA ASP A 537 24.90 36.61 8.08
C ASP A 537 24.67 38.07 8.57
N ARG A 538 24.74 39.06 7.68
CA ARG A 538 24.17 40.40 8.01
C ARG A 538 23.39 40.96 6.82
N VAL A 539 22.06 40.93 6.99
CA VAL A 539 21.01 41.54 6.14
C VAL A 539 20.82 40.84 4.79
N GLU A 540 19.56 40.55 4.46
CA GLU A 540 19.06 39.85 3.24
C GLU A 540 19.66 40.36 1.91
N SER A 541 20.26 41.55 1.89
CA SER A 541 20.89 42.16 0.71
C SER A 541 22.37 41.85 0.51
N GLU A 542 23.06 41.21 1.47
CA GLU A 542 24.52 41.03 1.42
C GLU A 542 25.03 39.59 1.60
N GLY A 543 24.17 38.59 1.80
CA GLY A 543 24.54 37.19 1.98
C GLY A 543 25.12 36.51 0.73
N GLU A 544 25.40 35.20 0.82
CA GLU A 544 25.79 34.42 -0.37
C GLU A 544 24.68 34.43 -1.41
N PHE A 545 25.04 34.68 -2.66
CA PHE A 545 24.13 34.64 -3.80
C PHE A 545 24.45 33.47 -4.71
N LEU A 546 23.41 32.89 -5.30
CA LEU A 546 23.56 31.84 -6.28
C LEU A 546 24.24 32.39 -7.54
N ILE A 547 25.34 31.77 -7.95
CA ILE A 547 26.03 32.03 -9.21
C ILE A 547 25.55 31.05 -10.28
N ASP A 548 25.44 29.77 -9.92
CA ASP A 548 25.04 28.70 -10.84
C ASP A 548 24.35 27.56 -10.08
N PHE A 549 23.30 26.99 -10.69
CA PHE A 549 22.59 25.82 -10.19
C PHE A 549 22.27 24.88 -11.32
N LYS A 550 22.60 23.60 -11.14
CA LYS A 550 22.41 22.59 -12.15
C LYS A 550 21.89 21.30 -11.54
N VAL A 551 20.73 20.85 -12.02
CA VAL A 551 20.27 19.48 -11.77
C VAL A 551 21.11 18.53 -12.61
N LEU A 552 21.84 17.63 -11.95
CA LEU A 552 22.72 16.64 -12.59
C LEU A 552 21.94 15.35 -12.91
N LYS A 553 21.04 14.95 -12.00
CA LYS A 553 20.13 13.82 -12.17
C LYS A 553 18.81 14.11 -11.46
N SER A 554 17.74 14.20 -12.25
CA SER A 554 16.41 14.58 -11.76
C SER A 554 15.56 13.41 -11.28
N SER A 555 15.90 12.16 -11.62
CA SER A 555 15.14 11.01 -11.11
C SER A 555 15.93 9.70 -11.01
N GLY A 556 15.38 8.76 -10.23
CA GLY A 556 15.87 7.39 -10.06
C GLY A 556 16.21 7.07 -8.60
N LYS A 557 16.96 5.98 -8.38
CA LYS A 557 17.47 5.58 -7.04
C LYS A 557 18.38 6.61 -6.36
N LEU A 558 18.91 7.53 -7.15
CA LEU A 558 19.78 8.61 -6.74
C LEU A 558 19.40 9.83 -7.57
N VAL A 559 19.17 10.97 -6.92
CA VAL A 559 19.09 12.28 -7.58
C VAL A 559 20.31 13.11 -7.19
N ALA A 560 20.71 14.00 -8.08
CA ALA A 560 21.88 14.82 -7.87
C ALA A 560 21.72 16.21 -8.44
N TYR A 561 22.34 17.18 -7.78
CA TYR A 561 22.45 18.55 -8.28
C TYR A 561 23.75 19.18 -7.78
N SER A 562 24.20 20.22 -8.48
CA SER A 562 25.32 21.05 -8.09
C SER A 562 24.89 22.50 -7.96
N GLY A 563 25.50 23.22 -7.03
CA GLY A 563 25.36 24.66 -6.92
C GLY A 563 26.69 25.35 -6.67
N LYS A 564 26.73 26.62 -7.04
CA LYS A 564 27.85 27.53 -6.82
C LYS A 564 27.30 28.82 -6.24
N TRP A 565 27.81 29.22 -5.08
CA TRP A 565 27.44 30.44 -4.41
C TRP A 565 28.66 31.32 -4.20
N GLY A 566 28.46 32.62 -4.32
CA GLY A 566 29.50 33.62 -4.09
C GLY A 566 29.13 34.50 -2.93
N PHE A 567 30.12 34.81 -2.09
CA PHE A 567 30.02 35.92 -1.16
C PHE A 567 30.87 37.08 -1.69
N ARG A 568 30.19 38.08 -2.28
CA ARG A 568 30.84 39.25 -2.91
C ARG A 568 31.98 38.81 -3.86
N ASP A 569 33.13 39.48 -3.80
CA ASP A 569 34.39 39.10 -4.45
C ASP A 569 35.37 38.38 -3.52
N TYR A 570 34.93 37.97 -2.31
CA TYR A 570 35.82 37.42 -1.29
C TYR A 570 36.05 35.92 -1.44
N PHE A 571 34.99 35.15 -1.61
CA PHE A 571 35.10 33.70 -1.78
C PHE A 571 33.93 33.12 -2.56
N VAL A 572 34.15 31.91 -3.06
CA VAL A 572 33.14 31.09 -3.71
C VAL A 572 33.09 29.75 -3.01
N THR A 573 31.86 29.25 -2.82
CA THR A 573 31.60 27.90 -2.36
C THR A 573 30.91 27.11 -3.48
N THR A 574 31.34 25.87 -3.68
CA THR A 574 30.69 24.95 -4.62
C THR A 574 30.30 23.69 -3.87
N ALA A 575 29.15 23.12 -4.23
CA ALA A 575 28.69 21.86 -3.65
C ALA A 575 28.04 20.99 -4.71
N VAL A 576 28.30 19.68 -4.63
CA VAL A 576 27.55 18.65 -5.34
C VAL A 576 26.83 17.79 -4.30
N HIS A 577 25.52 17.61 -4.49
CA HIS A 577 24.66 16.85 -3.60
C HIS A 577 24.17 15.59 -4.30
N TYR A 578 24.26 14.49 -3.57
CA TYR A 578 23.82 13.16 -3.98
C TYR A 578 22.83 12.66 -2.96
N ILE A 579 21.60 12.39 -3.38
CA ILE A 579 20.49 12.08 -2.48
C ILE A 579 19.87 10.76 -2.87
N TRP A 580 19.82 9.82 -1.93
CA TRP A 580 19.15 8.54 -2.04
C TRP A 580 18.39 8.22 -0.75
N ALA A 581 17.50 7.25 -0.82
CA ALA A 581 16.79 6.76 0.36
C ALA A 581 16.70 5.23 0.28
N ASP A 582 16.71 4.60 1.46
CA ASP A 582 16.24 3.23 1.64
C ASP A 582 14.96 3.23 2.47
N ASP A 583 14.56 2.07 3.00
CA ASP A 583 13.31 1.94 3.75
C ASP A 583 13.35 2.58 5.15
N GLU A 584 14.54 2.88 5.68
CA GLU A 584 14.74 3.40 7.03
C GLU A 584 15.37 4.80 7.07
N PHE A 585 16.15 5.17 6.03
CA PHE A 585 17.03 6.33 6.06
C PHE A 585 16.95 7.17 4.77
N LEU A 586 16.91 8.48 4.96
CA LEU A 586 17.28 9.45 3.92
C LEU A 586 18.77 9.72 4.02
N TYR A 587 19.47 9.66 2.90
CA TYR A 587 20.89 9.97 2.78
C TYR A 587 21.09 11.16 1.86
N ARG A 588 21.95 12.09 2.26
CA ARG A 588 22.44 13.19 1.43
C ARG A 588 23.95 13.30 1.58
N TYR A 589 24.69 12.79 0.60
CA TYR A 589 26.13 12.94 0.52
C TYR A 589 26.46 14.25 -0.19
N VAL A 590 27.30 15.08 0.43
CA VAL A 590 27.65 16.41 -0.06
C VAL A 590 29.15 16.52 -0.19
N LYS A 591 29.60 16.94 -1.38
CA LYS A 591 30.99 17.27 -1.67
C LYS A 591 31.07 18.77 -1.85
N THR A 592 31.57 19.49 -0.85
CA THR A 592 31.65 20.95 -0.88
C THR A 592 33.08 21.44 -0.74
N ASN A 593 33.36 22.58 -1.38
CA ASN A 593 34.62 23.28 -1.23
C ASN A 593 34.42 24.80 -1.21
N LEU A 594 35.36 25.49 -0.58
CA LEU A 594 35.43 26.94 -0.52
C LEU A 594 36.80 27.39 -1.06
N THR A 595 36.79 28.39 -1.94
CA THR A 595 37.99 29.03 -2.48
C THR A 595 37.96 30.53 -2.17
N VAL A 596 39.00 31.01 -1.51
CA VAL A 596 39.19 32.44 -1.23
C VAL A 596 39.70 33.14 -2.49
N LEU A 597 38.90 34.04 -3.04
CA LEU A 597 39.18 34.76 -4.29
C LEU A 597 40.04 36.02 -4.07
N ARG A 598 40.02 36.56 -2.85
CA ARG A 598 40.76 37.74 -2.42
C ARG A 598 41.07 37.65 -0.92
N ASP A 599 42.18 38.23 -0.49
CA ASP A 599 42.53 38.37 0.93
C ASP A 599 41.33 38.84 1.77
N ILE A 600 40.99 38.07 2.79
CA ILE A 600 39.96 38.43 3.76
C ILE A 600 40.56 39.48 4.71
N PRO A 601 39.94 40.66 4.85
CA PRO A 601 40.52 41.79 5.59
C PRO A 601 40.52 41.59 7.10
N ASP A 602 39.63 40.73 7.61
CA ASP A 602 39.47 40.43 9.02
C ASP A 602 39.88 38.96 9.30
N PRO A 603 40.36 38.64 10.51
CA PRO A 603 40.70 37.26 10.86
C PRO A 603 39.45 36.36 10.85
N VAL A 604 39.57 35.15 10.32
CA VAL A 604 38.47 34.18 10.25
C VAL A 604 38.58 33.21 11.43
N GLY A 605 37.48 33.06 12.17
CA GLY A 605 37.39 32.18 13.33
C GLY A 605 36.50 30.96 13.12
N ALA A 606 35.70 30.93 12.04
CA ALA A 606 34.89 29.75 11.71
C ALA A 606 34.71 29.57 10.21
N ILE A 607 34.79 28.31 9.79
CA ILE A 607 34.33 27.83 8.48
C ILE A 607 33.60 26.52 8.74
N TRP A 608 32.33 26.41 8.37
CA TRP A 608 31.51 25.25 8.76
C TRP A 608 30.37 24.98 7.78
N VAL A 609 29.76 23.81 7.94
CA VAL A 609 28.42 23.48 7.42
C VAL A 609 27.53 23.18 8.63
N GLU A 610 26.21 23.39 8.50
CA GLU A 610 25.31 23.20 9.64
C GLU A 610 23.94 22.62 9.28
N LEU A 611 23.33 21.98 10.27
CA LEU A 611 21.90 21.71 10.30
C LEU A 611 21.29 22.50 11.46
N MET A 612 20.45 23.46 11.10
CA MET A 612 19.87 24.47 11.97
C MET A 612 18.43 24.16 12.34
N ASN A 613 18.03 24.40 13.58
CA ASN A 613 16.67 24.19 14.08
C ASN A 613 16.15 25.40 14.86
N ASP A 614 14.83 25.45 15.03
CA ASP A 614 14.22 26.37 15.99
C ASP A 614 14.78 26.08 17.42
N PRO A 615 14.75 27.02 18.38
CA PRO A 615 15.13 26.73 19.77
C PRO A 615 14.34 25.58 20.38
N ASP A 616 14.97 24.84 21.29
CA ASP A 616 14.35 23.75 22.05
C ASP A 616 13.73 22.69 21.11
N TYR A 617 14.43 22.34 20.03
CA TYR A 617 13.91 21.37 19.06
C TYR A 617 14.24 19.92 19.42
N TYR A 618 15.46 19.71 19.93
CA TYR A 618 15.94 18.43 20.42
C TYR A 618 16.57 18.61 21.80
N ALA A 619 16.35 17.66 22.70
CA ALA A 619 16.90 17.72 24.05
C ALA A 619 18.38 17.32 24.11
N THR A 620 18.90 16.62 23.10
CA THR A 620 20.24 16.01 23.21
C THR A 620 20.98 15.99 21.88
N ALA A 621 22.24 16.41 21.92
CA ALA A 621 23.21 16.17 20.86
C ALA A 621 24.18 15.06 21.27
N VAL A 622 24.56 14.20 20.33
CA VAL A 622 25.54 13.12 20.56
C VAL A 622 26.57 13.15 19.45
N SER A 623 27.85 13.02 19.79
CA SER A 623 28.93 12.98 18.80
C SER A 623 29.88 11.82 19.04
N LYS A 624 30.23 11.10 17.96
CA LYS A 624 31.29 10.09 17.92
C LYS A 624 32.58 10.74 17.43
N THR A 625 33.46 11.05 18.36
CA THR A 625 34.74 11.74 18.15
C THR A 625 35.90 10.75 18.18
N GLU A 626 37.11 11.19 17.83
CA GLU A 626 38.33 10.39 18.00
C GLU A 626 38.60 10.01 19.47
N LYS A 627 38.05 10.77 20.43
CA LYS A 627 38.17 10.50 21.87
C LYS A 627 37.03 9.62 22.40
N GLY A 628 36.08 9.22 21.57
CA GLY A 628 34.91 8.43 21.95
C GLY A 628 33.60 9.20 21.79
N LEU A 629 32.53 8.62 22.35
CA LEU A 629 31.18 9.20 22.34
C LEU A 629 31.06 10.30 23.38
N ILE A 630 30.61 11.48 22.94
CA ILE A 630 30.30 12.64 23.79
C ILE A 630 28.81 12.92 23.67
N THR A 631 28.13 13.06 24.81
CA THR A 631 26.72 13.46 24.88
C THR A 631 26.64 14.86 25.45
N TYR A 632 25.85 15.71 24.83
CA TYR A 632 25.67 17.11 25.19
C TYR A 632 24.18 17.39 25.38
N ASP A 633 23.85 18.00 26.53
CA ASP A 633 22.48 18.43 26.84
C ASP A 633 22.22 19.76 26.13
N MET A 634 21.17 19.80 25.31
CA MET A 634 20.77 21.00 24.59
C MET A 634 20.01 21.98 25.49
N HIS A 635 19.77 21.70 26.77
CA HIS A 635 19.07 22.62 27.66
C HIS A 635 20.00 23.51 28.49
N GLY A 636 19.67 24.80 28.56
CA GLY A 636 20.16 25.72 29.61
C GLY A 636 21.60 26.24 29.48
N VAL A 637 22.31 25.93 28.38
CA VAL A 637 23.68 26.41 28.14
C VAL A 637 23.74 27.14 26.80
N THR A 638 24.13 28.41 26.82
CA THR A 638 24.30 29.22 25.60
C THR A 638 25.75 29.22 25.12
N GLY A 639 25.94 29.05 23.82
CA GLY A 639 27.25 29.13 23.16
C GLY A 639 27.57 27.91 22.30
N HIS A 640 28.81 27.90 21.79
CA HIS A 640 29.35 26.77 21.04
C HIS A 640 30.01 25.78 22.00
N ALA A 641 29.77 24.49 21.79
CA ALA A 641 30.40 23.40 22.52
C ALA A 641 30.97 22.35 21.56
N LEU A 642 31.85 21.50 22.08
CA LEU A 642 32.49 20.36 21.39
C LEU A 642 33.60 20.70 20.39
N LYS A 643 33.93 21.99 20.19
CA LYS A 643 35.00 22.45 19.29
C LYS A 643 36.38 21.87 19.62
N GLU A 644 36.61 21.51 20.88
CA GLU A 644 37.85 20.90 21.36
C GLU A 644 38.04 19.43 20.91
N TYR A 645 36.99 18.79 20.38
CA TYR A 645 37.03 17.44 19.85
C TYR A 645 37.23 17.43 18.34
N THR A 646 37.76 16.31 17.84
CA THR A 646 37.97 16.06 16.42
C THR A 646 37.16 14.85 15.97
N LEU A 647 36.61 14.94 14.76
CA LEU A 647 35.96 13.83 14.07
C LEU A 647 37.01 13.03 13.30
N GLY A 648 37.03 11.72 13.50
CA GLY A 648 37.69 10.79 12.59
C GLY A 648 36.84 10.57 11.33
N ILE A 649 37.39 9.88 10.32
CA ILE A 649 36.59 9.43 9.17
C ILE A 649 35.42 8.56 9.67
N TYR A 650 34.21 8.89 9.23
CA TYR A 650 32.92 8.37 9.73
C TYR A 650 32.60 8.68 11.20
N GLY A 651 33.33 9.61 11.82
CA GLY A 651 32.90 10.30 13.03
C GLY A 651 31.72 11.22 12.74
N TRP A 652 30.85 11.44 13.72
CA TRP A 652 29.56 12.08 13.48
C TRP A 652 29.07 12.92 14.65
N ILE A 653 28.11 13.79 14.40
CA ILE A 653 27.32 14.54 15.37
C ILE A 653 25.83 14.42 15.00
N ALA A 654 24.96 14.17 15.98
CA ALA A 654 23.55 13.89 15.76
C ALA A 654 22.65 14.54 16.81
N LEU A 655 21.40 14.77 16.45
CA LEU A 655 20.35 15.27 17.35
C LEU A 655 19.33 14.17 17.62
N ILE A 656 18.97 13.96 18.89
CA ILE A 656 17.99 12.96 19.33
C ILE A 656 17.08 13.53 20.41
N ASN A 657 16.02 12.78 20.75
CA ASN A 657 15.03 13.14 21.77
C ASN A 657 14.34 14.48 21.44
N PRO A 658 13.58 14.56 20.34
CA PRO A 658 12.85 15.77 20.00
C PRO A 658 11.87 16.14 21.11
N LEU A 659 11.70 17.45 21.31
CA LEU A 659 10.82 17.99 22.35
C LEU A 659 9.36 18.13 21.89
N SER A 660 9.11 18.04 20.59
CA SER A 660 7.78 18.00 19.99
C SER A 660 7.44 16.61 19.46
N SER A 661 6.24 16.12 19.77
CA SER A 661 5.72 14.83 19.31
C SER A 661 5.53 14.73 17.79
N ASP A 662 5.51 15.87 17.07
CA ASP A 662 5.32 15.92 15.62
C ASP A 662 6.63 15.77 14.84
N VAL A 663 7.77 15.78 15.54
CA VAL A 663 9.09 15.52 14.98
C VAL A 663 9.31 14.01 14.99
N ARG A 664 9.29 13.42 13.79
CA ARG A 664 9.34 11.96 13.59
C ARG A 664 10.71 11.45 13.14
N GLY A 665 11.75 12.27 13.23
CA GLY A 665 13.09 11.85 12.83
C GLY A 665 14.22 12.44 13.64
N SER A 666 15.41 11.85 13.46
CA SER A 666 16.67 12.30 14.05
C SER A 666 17.72 12.48 12.95
N PRO A 667 18.35 13.65 12.83
CA PRO A 667 19.41 13.90 11.85
C PRO A 667 20.81 13.66 12.43
N ALA A 668 21.75 13.29 11.56
CA ALA A 668 23.18 13.21 11.87
C ALA A 668 24.03 13.75 10.72
N LEU A 669 25.10 14.49 11.05
CA LEU A 669 26.17 14.90 10.14
C LEU A 669 27.39 14.01 10.38
N ILE A 670 27.89 13.37 9.32
CA ILE A 670 28.98 12.39 9.36
C ILE A 670 30.14 12.89 8.50
N LEU A 671 31.34 12.93 9.05
CA LEU A 671 32.55 13.24 8.30
C LEU A 671 32.88 12.08 7.34
N VAL A 672 33.06 12.38 6.06
CA VAL A 672 33.56 11.40 5.08
C VAL A 672 35.01 11.73 4.69
N ARG A 673 35.29 13.01 4.39
CA ARG A 673 36.63 13.49 4.02
C ARG A 673 36.74 14.98 4.33
N SER A 674 37.93 15.46 4.71
CA SER A 674 38.17 16.88 4.96
C SER A 674 39.61 17.26 4.64
N SER A 675 39.85 18.49 4.17
CA SER A 675 41.20 19.03 3.99
C SER A 675 41.83 19.57 5.27
N GLN A 676 41.02 19.81 6.30
CA GLN A 676 41.46 20.25 7.64
C GLN A 676 40.99 19.26 8.71
N LYS A 677 41.41 19.46 9.95
CA LYS A 677 40.76 18.76 11.07
C LYS A 677 39.32 19.24 11.17
N ALA A 678 38.39 18.30 11.23
CA ALA A 678 36.97 18.58 11.35
C ALA A 678 36.55 18.42 12.82
N HIS A 679 35.79 19.39 13.31
CA HIS A 679 35.38 19.49 14.70
C HIS A 679 33.85 19.44 14.76
N PRO A 680 33.26 18.53 15.55
CA PRO A 680 31.83 18.56 15.78
C PRO A 680 31.52 19.78 16.65
N THR A 681 30.51 20.55 16.30
CA THR A 681 30.10 21.68 17.13
C THR A 681 28.60 21.65 17.35
N VAL A 682 28.19 21.90 18.59
CA VAL A 682 26.82 22.26 18.92
C VAL A 682 26.78 23.75 19.16
N CYS A 683 25.81 24.45 18.58
CA CYS A 683 25.51 25.82 18.94
C CYS A 683 24.10 25.89 19.52
N ASN A 684 23.99 26.25 20.79
CA ASN A 684 22.71 26.57 21.43
C ASN A 684 22.68 28.08 21.71
N CYS A 685 21.77 28.78 21.05
CA CYS A 685 21.53 30.20 21.24
C CYS A 685 20.03 30.46 21.47
N PRO A 686 19.63 31.61 22.06
CA PRO A 686 18.22 31.91 22.36
C PRO A 686 17.24 31.80 21.18
N ASN A 687 17.75 31.82 19.95
CA ASN A 687 16.96 31.82 18.73
C ASN A 687 17.23 30.61 17.82
N VAL A 688 18.19 29.72 18.16
CA VAL A 688 18.57 28.63 17.25
C VAL A 688 19.34 27.49 17.94
N ASP A 689 19.07 26.25 17.52
CA ASP A 689 19.81 25.03 17.89
C ASP A 689 20.46 24.38 16.65
N ASN A 690 21.80 24.31 16.63
CA ASN A 690 22.54 23.79 15.46
C ASN A 690 23.50 22.67 15.83
N ILE A 691 23.67 21.73 14.89
CA ILE A 691 24.85 20.87 14.82
C ILE A 691 25.68 21.23 13.59
N GLU A 692 27.00 21.23 13.73
CA GLU A 692 27.93 21.72 12.72
C GLU A 692 29.12 20.77 12.54
N ILE A 693 29.73 20.83 11.35
CA ILE A 693 31.09 20.34 11.10
C ILE A 693 31.98 21.55 10.82
N HIS A 694 32.88 21.86 11.76
CA HIS A 694 33.71 23.05 11.76
C HIS A 694 35.16 22.73 11.33
N MET A 695 35.75 23.55 10.46
CA MET A 695 37.05 23.27 9.82
C MET A 695 38.25 23.90 10.52
N LEU A 696 38.02 24.82 11.47
CA LEU A 696 39.07 25.56 12.17
C LEU A 696 39.16 25.24 13.67
N GLY A 697 38.22 24.47 14.24
CA GLY A 697 38.10 24.34 15.70
C GLY A 697 38.08 25.72 16.41
N ASP A 698 39.04 25.94 17.31
CA ASP A 698 39.26 27.22 18.01
C ASP A 698 40.32 28.13 17.33
N GLU A 699 40.83 27.75 16.16
CA GLU A 699 41.83 28.52 15.41
C GLU A 699 41.21 29.80 14.83
N ILE A 700 41.91 30.93 15.01
CA ILE A 700 41.61 32.20 14.35
C ILE A 700 42.80 32.54 13.45
N ARG A 701 42.56 32.72 12.14
CA ARG A 701 43.64 33.02 11.18
C ARG A 701 43.23 33.94 10.05
N MET A 702 44.22 34.62 9.48
CA MET A 702 44.04 35.42 8.26
C MET A 702 43.95 34.51 7.05
N LEU A 703 42.92 34.69 6.21
CA LEU A 703 42.82 33.96 4.95
C LEU A 703 43.30 34.81 3.77
N LYS A 704 44.08 34.18 2.90
CA LYS A 704 44.70 34.78 1.72
C LYS A 704 44.04 34.29 0.45
N LYS A 705 44.16 35.10 -0.61
CA LYS A 705 43.75 34.67 -1.94
C LYS A 705 44.41 33.32 -2.29
N GLY A 706 43.59 32.35 -2.69
CA GLY A 706 44.03 31.00 -3.03
C GLY A 706 43.88 29.99 -1.89
N ASP A 707 43.56 30.42 -0.66
CA ASP A 707 43.23 29.48 0.41
C ASP A 707 42.00 28.64 0.03
N TYR A 708 42.07 27.35 0.37
CA TYR A 708 41.14 26.34 -0.08
C TYR A 708 40.73 25.37 1.03
N PHE A 709 39.43 25.08 1.09
CA PHE A 709 38.83 24.15 2.05
C PHE A 709 37.97 23.13 1.29
N GLU A 710 38.09 21.85 1.64
CA GLU A 710 37.31 20.75 1.08
C GLU A 710 36.68 19.98 2.23
N LEU A 711 35.38 19.69 2.13
CA LEU A 711 34.66 18.82 3.05
C LEU A 711 33.70 17.94 2.26
N HIS A 712 33.83 16.64 2.44
CA HIS A 712 32.80 15.68 2.08
C HIS A 712 32.16 15.16 3.35
N TYR A 713 30.84 15.24 3.41
CA TYR A 713 30.09 14.78 4.57
C TYR A 713 28.78 14.16 4.13
N LEU A 714 28.22 13.32 5.00
CA LEU A 714 26.95 12.67 4.81
C LEU A 714 25.97 13.21 5.84
N LEU A 715 24.82 13.70 5.40
CA LEU A 715 23.65 13.90 6.23
C LEU A 715 22.79 12.64 6.16
N ILE A 716 22.46 12.05 7.30
CA ILE A 716 21.50 10.95 7.41
C ILE A 716 20.33 11.38 8.27
N VAL A 717 19.11 11.06 7.85
CA VAL A 717 17.89 11.25 8.64
C VAL A 717 17.21 9.91 8.84
N SER A 718 17.01 9.52 10.10
CA SER A 718 16.27 8.31 10.48
C SER A 718 14.87 8.63 10.98
N ASN A 719 13.96 7.66 10.88
CA ASN A 719 12.64 7.69 11.51
C ASN A 719 12.65 7.29 13.01
N LYS A 720 13.83 7.13 13.63
CA LYS A 720 14.01 6.72 15.03
C LYS A 720 14.45 7.92 15.90
N PRO A 721 13.54 8.85 16.26
CA PRO A 721 13.89 10.15 16.83
C PRO A 721 14.58 10.11 18.20
N ASN A 722 14.41 9.05 18.98
CA ASN A 722 14.88 8.95 20.38
C ASN A 722 16.17 8.12 20.55
N SER A 723 16.88 7.81 19.46
CA SER A 723 18.07 6.97 19.52
C SER A 723 19.11 7.39 18.49
N TYR A 724 20.39 7.15 18.79
CA TYR A 724 21.51 7.26 17.85
C TYR A 724 22.04 5.88 17.40
N SER A 725 21.47 4.78 17.92
CA SER A 725 21.98 3.42 17.69
C SER A 725 21.94 2.98 16.22
N TRP A 726 21.17 3.68 15.39
CA TRP A 726 21.03 3.42 13.96
C TRP A 726 22.19 3.98 13.12
N ILE A 727 22.98 4.93 13.64
CA ILE A 727 23.93 5.72 12.84
C ILE A 727 25.04 4.85 12.25
N ASP A 728 25.68 4.02 13.07
CA ASP A 728 26.79 3.18 12.62
C ASP A 728 26.33 2.14 11.58
N GLU A 729 25.09 1.69 11.64
CA GLU A 729 24.49 0.82 10.62
C GLU A 729 24.18 1.59 9.33
N ALA A 730 23.56 2.77 9.44
CA ALA A 730 23.26 3.61 8.29
C ALA A 730 24.54 4.03 7.53
N ILE A 731 25.62 4.34 8.25
CA ILE A 731 26.94 4.60 7.64
C ILE A 731 27.40 3.39 6.83
N LYS A 732 27.35 2.17 7.39
CA LYS A 732 27.76 0.95 6.68
C LYS A 732 26.95 0.74 5.40
N ARG A 733 25.64 1.04 5.42
CA ARG A 733 24.77 0.96 4.24
C ARG A 733 25.10 2.03 3.20
N ALA A 734 25.56 3.21 3.63
CA ALA A 734 25.91 4.32 2.74
C ALA A 734 27.27 4.15 2.02
N ILE A 735 28.24 3.47 2.64
CA ILE A 735 29.61 3.34 2.12
C ILE A 735 29.68 2.88 0.65
N PRO A 736 28.99 1.79 0.23
CA PRO A 736 29.07 1.35 -1.17
C PRO A 736 28.61 2.40 -2.17
N MET A 737 27.56 3.16 -1.84
CA MET A 737 27.05 4.24 -2.70
C MET A 737 28.05 5.39 -2.78
N ILE A 738 28.66 5.78 -1.66
CA ILE A 738 29.70 6.82 -1.60
C ILE A 738 30.90 6.42 -2.46
N GLU A 739 31.36 5.18 -2.38
CA GLU A 739 32.48 4.69 -3.19
C GLU A 739 32.18 4.76 -4.69
N LEU A 740 30.97 4.40 -5.12
CA LEU A 740 30.55 4.49 -6.52
C LEU A 740 30.53 5.95 -7.00
N ILE A 741 30.01 6.86 -6.17
CA ILE A 741 29.99 8.31 -6.44
C ILE A 741 31.42 8.84 -6.57
N ASP A 742 32.31 8.49 -5.64
CA ASP A 742 33.68 9.01 -5.62
C ASP A 742 34.56 8.44 -6.73
N LYS A 743 34.23 7.26 -7.27
CA LYS A 743 34.83 6.70 -8.50
C LYS A 743 34.29 7.33 -9.78
N GLY A 744 33.25 8.16 -9.71
CA GLY A 744 32.57 8.73 -10.88
C GLY A 744 31.77 7.70 -11.69
N GLU A 745 31.41 6.57 -11.08
CA GLU A 745 30.57 5.52 -11.70
C GLU A 745 29.08 5.89 -11.66
N LEU A 746 28.72 6.91 -10.87
CA LEU A 746 27.40 7.52 -10.80
C LEU A 746 27.51 9.00 -11.19
N PRO A 747 26.46 9.55 -11.85
CA PRO A 747 26.49 10.84 -12.54
C PRO A 747 26.83 12.05 -11.65
#